data_AF-A0A7W9ES87-F1
#
_entry.id   AF-A0A7W9ES87-F1
#
_cell.length_a   1.000
_cell.length_b   1.000
_cell.length_c   1.000
_cell.angle_alpha   90.00
_cell.angle_beta   90.00
_cell.angle_gamma   90.00
#
_symmetry.space_group_name_H-M   'P 1'
#
loop_
_entity.id
_entity.type
_entity.pdbx_description
1 polymer ?
#
loop_
_entity_poly.entity_id
_entity_poly.type
_entity_poly.pdbx_seq_one_letter_code
_entity_poly.pdbx_strand_id
1 'polypeptide(L)'
;MLILSASSVSLCLGVPAQAQSAGPPAAVEPPPVVRTIGTDGTDIAAPTPPPPDVLLPDVAPIIEDEEFRDAIPPISAEDDPELDRPLESIADFERRQAEAAARRGRGNGTAADGTAAADAQGAAPPEVDGTPVPALADGDAVEAIGDAPIGDSELAAPLPPLGSFNVEPVQFAEPEDEGRNRTIQYSLQVNGLAAADTATDVDLADLFDDLSALRDGDGKADNIAMVRARLSADAELMQRILSSEGFYDGRVDTRIDRTPVASEATKEAGDTEGRRRGRRGPVVAVIDVTPGQRYSFASIDIQADPTVPPTLIEDNFPLAVGEPIVAQRVQGAEAAIALKLPEEGYPFAKIGRRDILLDGATGMGDYMLPVEIGPRARFGGFETTGDLAFDVDHVAIMSRFKRGDLYDSRKADDLRQAMVATGLFSNVAVEPQQTGESAGDGTEYVTMKVTQDAGPPRTIAATAGYGTGEGIRLEGSWTHRNLFPPEGALIVRGVAGTQEQGLGVTLRRSNAGRRDRTFELVSEAKRSNYNAFEALTGRVGVRWSYDSTPLWQKKLTYAYGAELIATSEDDYDFARGERVRDFYTILGLTGQVGIDRSDSLLDPTKGFRITALVQPEGSLSGKFTPYARTRLDVSGYYPVTDSLVLAGRVRVGSILGASRERLAPSRRFYAGGGGSVRGFGYQELGPKDPNLDPIGGRSVNEAAVEARYRFGNFGVVGFLDAGQVYRGSTPTFADLRFGAGIGARYYTNFGPMRFDVATPLGRRPGEAKIAVYVSIGQAF
;
A
#
# COMPACT_ATOMS: atom_id res chain seq x y z
N MET A 1 45.19 30.18 8.10
CA MET A 1 45.40 31.03 9.29
C MET A 1 44.04 31.50 9.77
N LEU A 2 43.39 30.73 10.64
CA LEU A 2 42.47 31.21 11.67
C LEU A 2 42.20 30.03 12.62
N ILE A 3 42.33 30.34 13.89
CA ILE A 3 42.50 29.47 15.05
C ILE A 3 41.11 29.17 15.63
N LEU A 4 40.83 27.92 15.99
CA LEU A 4 39.80 27.65 17.01
C LEU A 4 40.32 26.60 18.00
N SER A 5 40.26 27.05 19.25
CA SER A 5 40.80 26.53 20.49
C SER A 5 40.11 25.24 20.96
N ALA A 6 40.93 24.29 21.39
CA ALA A 6 40.52 23.13 22.18
C ALA A 6 40.34 23.54 23.64
N SER A 7 39.20 23.18 24.23
CA SER A 7 39.00 23.17 25.68
C SER A 7 38.89 21.73 26.17
N SER A 8 39.82 21.39 27.04
CA SER A 8 40.07 20.12 27.68
C SER A 8 39.05 19.85 28.78
N VAL A 9 38.47 18.65 28.82
CA VAL A 9 37.88 18.09 30.04
C VAL A 9 38.63 16.78 30.33
N SER A 10 39.45 16.83 31.37
CA SER A 10 40.13 15.69 31.98
C SER A 10 39.10 14.77 32.64
N LEU A 11 39.21 13.46 32.41
CA LEU A 11 38.67 12.45 33.33
C LEU A 11 39.84 11.59 33.83
N CYS A 12 40.02 11.62 35.15
CA CYS A 12 41.13 11.01 35.87
C CYS A 12 41.08 9.48 35.84
N LEU A 13 42.24 8.87 35.59
CA LEU A 13 42.56 7.47 35.85
C LEU A 13 42.91 7.27 37.33
N GLY A 14 42.26 6.29 37.97
CA GLY A 14 42.63 5.73 39.28
C GLY A 14 43.11 4.28 39.14
N VAL A 15 44.21 3.99 39.83
CA VAL A 15 45.11 2.80 39.78
C VAL A 15 44.68 1.75 40.84
N PRO A 16 45.18 0.48 40.83
CA PRO A 16 44.42 -0.72 41.15
C PRO A 16 44.64 -1.27 42.58
N ALA A 17 43.88 -2.31 42.93
CA ALA A 17 44.12 -3.15 44.10
C ALA A 17 44.32 -4.64 43.71
N GLN A 18 45.25 -5.27 44.42
CA GLN A 18 45.84 -6.60 44.24
C GLN A 18 44.88 -7.76 44.59
N ALA A 19 44.79 -8.77 43.72
CA ALA A 19 45.29 -10.15 43.84
C ALA A 19 44.57 -11.10 44.82
N GLN A 20 43.99 -12.17 44.29
CA GLN A 20 44.07 -13.52 44.88
C GLN A 20 43.90 -14.61 43.81
N SER A 21 44.79 -15.60 43.89
CA SER A 21 44.93 -16.77 43.03
C SER A 21 43.91 -17.86 43.35
N ALA A 22 43.27 -18.44 42.33
CA ALA A 22 42.59 -19.73 42.39
C ALA A 22 42.86 -20.52 41.10
N GLY A 23 43.10 -21.82 41.25
CA GLY A 23 43.69 -22.73 40.24
C GLY A 23 42.78 -23.11 39.07
N PRO A 24 43.28 -23.99 38.18
CA PRO A 24 42.63 -24.26 36.89
C PRO A 24 41.40 -25.17 37.05
N PRO A 25 40.30 -24.93 36.32
CA PRO A 25 39.17 -25.84 36.35
C PRO A 25 39.45 -27.11 35.53
N ALA A 26 39.05 -28.23 36.13
CA ALA A 26 39.14 -29.58 35.59
C ALA A 26 38.25 -29.79 34.36
N ALA A 27 38.68 -30.70 33.48
CA ALA A 27 37.93 -31.19 32.34
C ALA A 27 36.65 -31.93 32.82
N VAL A 28 35.51 -31.56 32.26
CA VAL A 28 34.24 -32.27 32.43
C VAL A 28 33.91 -32.95 31.11
N GLU A 29 33.79 -34.28 31.14
CA GLU A 29 33.34 -35.10 30.02
C GLU A 29 31.89 -34.79 29.63
N PRO A 30 31.53 -34.82 28.34
CA PRO A 30 30.15 -34.67 27.91
C PRO A 30 29.34 -35.96 28.20
N PRO A 31 28.06 -35.86 28.62
CA PRO A 31 27.21 -37.02 28.84
C PRO A 31 26.81 -37.71 27.52
N PRO A 32 26.40 -39.00 27.58
CA PRO A 32 26.24 -39.84 26.39
C PRO A 32 25.02 -39.46 25.54
N VAL A 33 25.19 -39.59 24.22
CA VAL A 33 24.15 -39.44 23.20
C VAL A 33 23.12 -40.57 23.32
N VAL A 34 21.89 -40.23 23.71
CA VAL A 34 20.72 -41.10 23.55
C VAL A 34 20.04 -40.73 22.23
N ARG A 35 19.96 -41.69 21.30
CA ARG A 35 19.07 -41.62 20.13
C ARG A 35 17.67 -42.02 20.57
N THR A 36 16.70 -41.13 20.44
CA THR A 36 15.28 -41.47 20.39
C THR A 36 14.63 -40.82 19.19
N ILE A 37 14.17 -41.67 18.27
CA ILE A 37 13.15 -41.33 17.27
C ILE A 37 11.81 -41.52 18.00
N GLY A 38 10.95 -40.51 17.94
CA GLY A 38 9.57 -40.55 18.41
C GLY A 38 8.79 -39.40 17.81
N THR A 39 7.92 -39.72 16.86
CA THR A 39 6.88 -38.85 16.30
C THR A 39 5.79 -38.64 17.36
N ASP A 40 5.43 -37.38 17.66
CA ASP A 40 4.05 -36.87 17.78
C ASP A 40 4.00 -35.47 18.42
N GLY A 41 3.10 -34.63 17.90
CA GLY A 41 2.54 -33.36 18.37
C GLY A 41 3.30 -32.49 19.40
N THR A 42 3.79 -31.32 18.97
CA THR A 42 4.29 -30.28 19.88
C THR A 42 3.16 -29.37 20.39
N ASP A 43 2.87 -29.47 21.69
CA ASP A 43 2.31 -28.40 22.51
C ASP A 43 3.36 -27.31 22.79
N ILE A 44 2.93 -26.05 22.81
CA ILE A 44 3.76 -24.88 23.11
C ILE A 44 3.88 -24.74 24.64
N ALA A 45 5.12 -24.72 25.17
CA ALA A 45 5.37 -24.53 26.59
C ALA A 45 5.04 -23.11 27.06
N ALA A 46 4.25 -22.99 28.13
CA ALA A 46 4.00 -21.74 28.85
C ALA A 46 5.25 -21.26 29.62
N PRO A 47 5.45 -19.94 29.79
CA PRO A 47 6.64 -19.40 30.45
C PRO A 47 6.68 -19.76 31.94
N THR A 48 7.88 -20.13 32.42
CA THR A 48 8.17 -20.42 33.82
C THR A 48 8.23 -19.13 34.64
N PRO A 49 7.60 -19.06 35.84
CA PRO A 49 7.70 -17.89 36.70
C PRO A 49 9.14 -17.66 37.20
N PRO A 50 9.49 -16.41 37.57
CA PRO A 50 10.83 -16.07 38.00
C PRO A 50 11.25 -16.78 39.29
N PRO A 51 12.56 -16.96 39.54
CA PRO A 51 13.08 -17.60 40.74
C PRO A 51 12.68 -16.85 42.03
N PRO A 52 12.56 -17.56 43.17
CA PRO A 52 12.04 -17.00 44.43
C PRO A 52 12.89 -15.88 45.06
N ASP A 53 14.07 -15.57 44.52
CA ASP A 53 15.03 -14.62 45.11
C ASP A 53 15.07 -13.24 44.42
N VAL A 54 14.11 -12.94 43.52
CA VAL A 54 14.03 -11.64 42.84
C VAL A 54 13.13 -10.68 43.63
N LEU A 55 13.74 -9.75 44.37
CA LEU A 55 13.04 -8.61 44.97
C LEU A 55 12.72 -7.57 43.88
N LEU A 56 11.47 -7.56 43.41
CA LEU A 56 10.94 -6.51 42.55
C LEU A 56 10.69 -5.23 43.37
N PRO A 57 10.86 -4.03 42.79
CA PRO A 57 10.55 -2.79 43.49
C PRO A 57 9.04 -2.69 43.77
N ASP A 58 8.67 -2.34 45.01
CA ASP A 58 7.27 -2.07 45.39
C ASP A 58 6.76 -0.84 44.62
N VAL A 59 5.87 -1.10 43.66
CA VAL A 59 5.09 -0.07 42.98
C VAL A 59 3.78 0.05 43.73
N ALA A 60 3.57 1.19 44.40
CA ALA A 60 2.27 1.48 45.00
C ALA A 60 1.20 1.50 43.88
N PRO A 61 0.11 0.74 44.03
CA PRO A 61 -0.95 0.71 43.03
C PRO A 61 -1.60 2.11 42.92
N ILE A 62 -1.98 2.49 41.71
CA ILE A 62 -2.58 3.80 41.41
C ILE A 62 -3.95 3.98 42.11
N ILE A 63 -4.55 2.86 42.50
CA ILE A 63 -5.86 2.75 43.15
C ILE A 63 -5.72 1.63 44.17
N GLU A 64 -6.14 1.85 45.42
CA GLU A 64 -6.07 0.82 46.45
C GLU A 64 -7.03 -0.34 46.13
N ASP A 65 -6.68 -1.57 46.52
CA ASP A 65 -7.51 -2.76 46.27
C ASP A 65 -8.94 -2.61 46.83
N GLU A 66 -9.11 -1.76 47.84
CA GLU A 66 -10.41 -1.43 48.45
C GLU A 66 -11.25 -0.52 47.53
N GLU A 67 -10.65 0.51 46.93
CA GLU A 67 -11.32 1.40 45.96
C GLU A 67 -11.61 0.66 44.64
N PHE A 68 -10.75 -0.28 44.23
CA PHE A 68 -11.04 -1.16 43.09
C PHE A 68 -12.21 -2.11 43.37
N ARG A 69 -12.28 -2.70 44.58
CA ARG A 69 -13.37 -3.61 44.96
C ARG A 69 -14.71 -2.90 45.10
N ASP A 70 -14.71 -1.67 45.62
CA ASP A 70 -15.91 -0.85 45.74
C ASP A 70 -16.45 -0.37 44.38
N ALA A 71 -15.59 -0.30 43.34
CA ALA A 71 -15.98 0.06 41.99
C ALA A 71 -16.56 -1.12 41.17
N ILE A 72 -16.43 -2.36 41.66
CA ILE A 72 -17.01 -3.54 41.00
C ILE A 72 -18.43 -3.74 41.54
N PRO A 73 -19.48 -3.57 40.71
CA PRO A 73 -20.84 -3.87 41.14
C PRO A 73 -20.93 -5.36 41.54
N PRO A 74 -21.45 -5.70 42.73
CA PRO A 74 -21.55 -7.08 43.16
C PRO A 74 -22.63 -7.78 42.31
N ILE A 75 -22.20 -8.64 41.39
CA ILE A 75 -23.12 -9.56 40.71
C ILE A 75 -23.26 -10.75 41.65
N SER A 76 -24.44 -10.90 42.26
CA SER A 76 -24.72 -12.02 43.14
C SER A 76 -25.01 -13.28 42.30
N ALA A 77 -24.65 -14.45 42.80
CA ALA A 77 -24.99 -15.73 42.16
C ALA A 77 -26.52 -16.01 42.15
N GLU A 78 -27.32 -15.17 42.81
CA GLU A 78 -28.79 -15.19 42.70
C GLU A 78 -29.29 -14.57 41.38
N ASP A 79 -28.52 -13.66 40.78
CA ASP A 79 -28.90 -12.94 39.54
C ASP A 79 -28.47 -13.68 38.26
N ASP A 80 -27.39 -14.47 38.31
CA ASP A 80 -26.98 -15.35 37.22
C ASP A 80 -26.40 -16.68 37.75
N PRO A 81 -27.21 -17.75 37.80
CA PRO A 81 -26.78 -19.05 38.32
C PRO A 81 -25.73 -19.76 37.45
N GLU A 82 -25.37 -19.21 36.28
CA GLU A 82 -24.27 -19.73 35.45
C GLU A 82 -22.89 -19.33 35.99
N LEU A 83 -22.78 -18.28 36.82
CA LEU A 83 -21.50 -17.77 37.32
C LEU A 83 -20.78 -18.70 38.31
N ASP A 84 -21.52 -19.54 39.04
CA ASP A 84 -20.96 -20.52 39.99
C ASP A 84 -20.71 -21.89 39.36
N ARG A 85 -20.94 -22.05 38.05
CA ARG A 85 -20.67 -23.31 37.35
C ARG A 85 -19.19 -23.41 36.99
N PRO A 86 -18.54 -24.58 37.21
CA PRO A 86 -17.19 -24.80 36.72
C PRO A 86 -17.15 -24.61 35.21
N LEU A 87 -16.21 -23.79 34.74
CA LEU A 87 -16.00 -23.50 33.32
C LEU A 87 -15.89 -24.81 32.54
N GLU A 88 -16.76 -24.98 31.56
CA GLU A 88 -16.75 -26.16 30.73
C GLU A 88 -15.51 -26.22 29.84
N SER A 89 -15.10 -27.43 29.47
CA SER A 89 -14.00 -27.59 28.53
C SER A 89 -14.43 -27.19 27.12
N ILE A 90 -13.50 -26.67 26.31
CA ILE A 90 -13.75 -26.30 24.91
C ILE A 90 -14.33 -27.49 24.13
N ALA A 91 -13.88 -28.71 24.41
CA ALA A 91 -14.40 -29.92 23.78
C ALA A 91 -15.87 -30.20 24.14
N ASP A 92 -16.30 -29.89 25.36
CA ASP A 92 -17.69 -30.03 25.78
C ASP A 92 -18.58 -28.92 25.21
N PHE A 93 -18.01 -27.72 25.04
CA PHE A 93 -18.68 -26.62 24.34
C PHE A 93 -18.95 -26.93 22.86
N GLU A 94 -17.93 -27.42 22.16
CA GLU A 94 -18.07 -27.82 20.75
C GLU A 94 -19.04 -28.99 20.58
N ARG A 95 -19.04 -29.94 21.52
CA ARG A 95 -19.99 -31.06 21.53
C ARG A 95 -21.42 -30.58 21.73
N ARG A 96 -21.66 -29.62 22.63
CA ARG A 96 -22.99 -29.03 22.86
C ARG A 96 -23.47 -28.23 21.66
N GLN A 97 -22.59 -27.48 21.00
CA GLN A 97 -22.90 -26.75 19.75
C GLN A 97 -23.21 -27.72 18.60
N ALA A 98 -22.45 -28.82 18.49
CA ALA A 98 -22.71 -29.87 17.50
C ALA A 98 -24.03 -30.60 17.77
N GLU A 99 -24.37 -30.85 19.04
CA GLU A 99 -25.66 -31.40 19.44
C GLU A 99 -26.81 -30.41 19.20
N ALA A 100 -26.61 -29.12 19.41
CA ALA A 100 -27.58 -28.07 19.11
C ALA A 100 -27.81 -27.93 17.59
N ALA A 101 -26.76 -28.04 16.79
CA ALA A 101 -26.84 -28.08 15.33
C ALA A 101 -27.53 -29.37 14.84
N ALA A 102 -27.27 -30.52 15.48
CA ALA A 102 -27.95 -31.78 15.18
C ALA A 102 -29.43 -31.78 15.60
N ARG A 103 -29.80 -31.05 16.66
CA ARG A 103 -31.20 -30.83 17.06
C ARG A 103 -31.93 -29.91 16.08
N ARG A 104 -31.27 -28.88 15.54
CA ARG A 104 -31.82 -28.07 14.43
C ARG A 104 -31.98 -28.86 13.13
N GLY A 105 -31.11 -29.85 12.88
CA GLY A 105 -31.19 -30.74 11.72
C GLY A 105 -32.16 -31.93 11.83
N ARG A 106 -32.71 -32.21 13.03
CA ARG A 106 -33.66 -33.32 13.29
C ARG A 106 -35.09 -32.85 13.59
N GLY A 107 -35.40 -31.59 13.32
CA GLY A 107 -36.73 -30.99 13.51
C GLY A 107 -37.66 -31.06 12.29
N ASN A 108 -37.36 -31.89 11.28
CA ASN A 108 -38.31 -32.14 10.19
C ASN A 108 -38.73 -33.62 10.21
N GLY A 109 -39.72 -33.92 11.04
CA GLY A 109 -40.27 -35.26 11.20
C GLY A 109 -41.33 -35.36 12.30
N THR A 110 -42.60 -35.19 11.90
CA THR A 110 -43.84 -35.76 12.48
C THR A 110 -44.36 -35.27 13.85
N ALA A 111 -45.68 -35.09 13.88
CA ALA A 111 -46.55 -34.54 14.93
C ALA A 111 -46.82 -35.48 16.12
N ALA A 112 -47.13 -34.89 17.30
CA ALA A 112 -48.43 -34.97 18.02
C ALA A 112 -48.29 -34.85 19.55
N ASP A 113 -49.28 -34.17 20.16
CA ASP A 113 -49.65 -34.03 21.59
C ASP A 113 -48.62 -33.39 22.55
N GLY A 114 -48.96 -32.48 23.46
CA GLY A 114 -50.24 -32.00 23.96
C GLY A 114 -50.03 -31.55 25.42
N THR A 115 -50.50 -30.34 25.74
CA THR A 115 -50.82 -29.80 27.09
C THR A 115 -49.71 -29.70 28.16
N ALA A 116 -49.41 -28.46 28.57
CA ALA A 116 -49.41 -28.04 29.98
C ALA A 116 -49.21 -26.52 30.09
N ALA A 117 -50.30 -25.81 30.43
CA ALA A 117 -50.23 -24.52 31.09
C ALA A 117 -50.08 -24.78 32.61
N ALA A 118 -49.19 -24.05 33.28
CA ALA A 118 -49.36 -23.58 34.66
C ALA A 118 -48.15 -22.76 35.14
N ASP A 119 -48.44 -21.50 35.49
CA ASP A 119 -48.02 -20.77 36.68
C ASP A 119 -46.56 -20.40 36.93
N ALA A 120 -46.29 -19.09 36.86
CA ALA A 120 -45.66 -18.35 37.97
C ALA A 120 -45.84 -16.83 37.78
N GLN A 121 -46.89 -16.26 38.39
CA GLN A 121 -46.96 -14.84 38.75
C GLN A 121 -45.94 -14.53 39.85
N GLY A 122 -45.17 -13.45 39.71
CA GLY A 122 -44.36 -12.95 40.83
C GLY A 122 -43.19 -12.00 40.54
N ALA A 123 -43.15 -11.27 39.42
CA ALA A 123 -42.07 -10.29 39.17
C ALA A 123 -42.58 -8.85 39.22
N ALA A 124 -41.87 -8.00 39.96
CA ALA A 124 -42.12 -6.55 40.03
C ALA A 124 -41.82 -5.87 38.69
N PRO A 125 -42.54 -4.78 38.33
CA PRO A 125 -42.36 -4.11 37.05
C PRO A 125 -40.97 -3.45 36.94
N PRO A 126 -40.35 -3.43 35.75
CA PRO A 126 -39.01 -2.90 35.55
C PRO A 126 -38.96 -1.37 35.71
N GLU A 127 -37.90 -0.87 36.35
CA GLU A 127 -37.57 0.56 36.47
C GLU A 127 -36.35 0.90 35.60
N VAL A 128 -36.30 2.12 35.07
CA VAL A 128 -35.12 2.67 34.38
C VAL A 128 -34.75 3.99 35.08
N ASP A 129 -33.51 4.12 35.54
CA ASP A 129 -32.99 5.28 36.29
C ASP A 129 -33.88 5.72 37.48
N GLY A 130 -34.37 4.75 38.26
CA GLY A 130 -35.17 5.00 39.47
C GLY A 130 -36.55 5.62 39.21
N THR A 131 -37.02 5.60 37.96
CA THR A 131 -38.35 6.08 37.59
C THR A 131 -39.20 4.90 37.08
N PRO A 132 -40.36 4.61 37.70
CA PRO A 132 -41.25 3.54 37.23
C PRO A 132 -41.81 3.88 35.85
N VAL A 133 -41.71 2.94 34.91
CA VAL A 133 -42.31 3.08 33.58
C VAL A 133 -43.84 3.13 33.75
N PRO A 134 -44.54 4.16 33.26
CA PRO A 134 -45.98 4.25 33.43
C PRO A 134 -46.68 3.14 32.64
N ALA A 135 -47.63 2.46 33.28
CA ALA A 135 -48.43 1.41 32.67
C ALA A 135 -49.27 1.96 31.50
N LEU A 136 -49.44 1.15 30.46
CA LEU A 136 -50.42 1.39 29.40
C LEU A 136 -51.85 1.24 29.97
N ALA A 137 -52.85 1.70 29.22
CA ALA A 137 -54.21 1.97 29.72
C ALA A 137 -55.00 0.76 30.26
N ASP A 138 -54.45 -0.45 30.14
CA ASP A 138 -55.01 -1.72 30.65
C ASP A 138 -54.31 -2.24 31.91
N GLY A 139 -53.22 -1.60 32.36
CA GLY A 139 -52.58 -1.86 33.65
C GLY A 139 -51.64 -3.06 33.70
N ASP A 140 -51.19 -3.58 32.55
CA ASP A 140 -50.25 -4.70 32.48
C ASP A 140 -48.84 -4.25 32.04
N ALA A 141 -47.79 -4.87 32.58
CA ALA A 141 -46.40 -4.40 32.41
C ALA A 141 -45.55 -5.28 31.46
N VAL A 142 -46.08 -6.41 30.99
CA VAL A 142 -45.40 -7.30 30.03
C VAL A 142 -46.39 -7.82 29.00
N GLU A 143 -46.23 -7.45 27.73
CA GLU A 143 -47.06 -7.96 26.64
C GLU A 143 -46.39 -9.22 26.05
N ALA A 144 -47.01 -10.38 26.22
CA ALA A 144 -46.66 -11.56 25.43
C ALA A 144 -47.25 -11.37 24.03
N ILE A 145 -46.40 -11.26 23.01
CA ILE A 145 -46.85 -11.24 21.61
C ILE A 145 -47.52 -12.60 21.33
N GLY A 146 -48.85 -12.62 21.38
CA GLY A 146 -49.64 -13.76 20.95
C GLY A 146 -49.59 -13.87 19.43
N ASP A 147 -49.36 -15.09 18.92
CA ASP A 147 -49.45 -15.37 17.49
C ASP A 147 -50.80 -14.90 16.93
N ALA A 148 -50.75 -14.31 15.73
CA ALA A 148 -51.92 -13.79 15.04
C ALA A 148 -52.99 -14.88 14.86
N PRO A 149 -54.29 -14.56 14.97
CA PRO A 149 -55.34 -15.55 14.86
C PRO A 149 -55.35 -16.16 13.46
N ILE A 150 -55.24 -17.49 13.39
CA ILE A 150 -55.45 -18.27 12.16
C ILE A 150 -56.93 -18.13 11.79
N GLY A 151 -57.22 -17.30 10.79
CA GLY A 151 -58.58 -17.03 10.31
C GLY A 151 -59.15 -18.10 9.37
N ASP A 152 -58.44 -19.19 9.13
CA ASP A 152 -58.85 -20.22 8.19
C ASP A 152 -59.45 -21.44 8.92
N SER A 153 -60.77 -21.57 8.84
CA SER A 153 -61.52 -22.66 9.47
C SER A 153 -61.16 -24.06 8.94
N GLU A 154 -60.48 -24.17 7.80
CA GLU A 154 -60.00 -25.46 7.28
C GLU A 154 -58.81 -26.01 8.06
N LEU A 155 -58.00 -25.16 8.71
CA LEU A 155 -56.84 -25.56 9.52
C LEU A 155 -57.21 -26.09 10.91
N ALA A 156 -58.45 -25.87 11.35
CA ALA A 156 -58.97 -26.37 12.63
C ALA A 156 -59.77 -27.69 12.48
N ALA A 157 -59.93 -28.20 11.27
CA ALA A 157 -60.64 -29.46 11.03
C ALA A 157 -59.78 -30.67 11.48
N PRO A 158 -60.35 -31.66 12.19
CA PRO A 158 -59.61 -32.84 12.60
C PRO A 158 -59.12 -33.61 11.36
N LEU A 159 -57.82 -33.94 11.35
CA LEU A 159 -57.19 -34.64 10.23
C LEU A 159 -57.92 -35.97 9.95
N PRO A 160 -58.23 -36.29 8.68
CA PRO A 160 -58.86 -37.54 8.33
C PRO A 160 -57.97 -38.74 8.71
N PRO A 161 -58.55 -39.88 9.13
CA PRO A 161 -57.79 -41.04 9.59
C PRO A 161 -56.86 -41.59 8.50
N LEU A 162 -55.63 -41.94 8.89
CA LEU A 162 -54.53 -42.35 8.00
C LEU A 162 -54.85 -43.55 7.06
N GLY A 163 -55.92 -44.30 7.33
CA GLY A 163 -56.37 -45.41 6.48
C GLY A 163 -57.14 -45.01 5.22
N SER A 164 -57.58 -43.75 5.09
CA SER A 164 -58.18 -43.21 3.86
C SER A 164 -57.19 -42.40 3.01
N PHE A 165 -55.92 -42.38 3.39
CA PHE A 165 -54.88 -41.68 2.65
C PHE A 165 -54.42 -42.54 1.47
N ASN A 166 -55.12 -42.42 0.34
CA ASN A 166 -54.64 -42.95 -0.93
C ASN A 166 -53.46 -42.09 -1.36
N VAL A 167 -52.24 -42.64 -1.29
CA VAL A 167 -51.06 -42.04 -1.93
C VAL A 167 -51.19 -42.27 -3.43
N GLU A 168 -52.10 -41.54 -4.06
CA GLU A 168 -51.76 -41.10 -5.40
C GLU A 168 -50.58 -40.14 -5.21
N PRO A 169 -49.41 -40.42 -5.80
CA PRO A 169 -48.33 -39.47 -5.74
C PRO A 169 -48.89 -38.14 -6.22
N VAL A 170 -48.77 -37.11 -5.39
CA VAL A 170 -49.05 -35.75 -5.82
C VAL A 170 -48.22 -35.58 -7.08
N GLN A 171 -48.88 -35.53 -8.23
CA GLN A 171 -48.28 -34.90 -9.39
C GLN A 171 -48.20 -33.44 -8.98
N PHE A 172 -47.10 -33.10 -8.31
CA PHE A 172 -46.52 -31.79 -8.47
C PHE A 172 -46.59 -31.56 -9.97
N ALA A 173 -47.17 -30.44 -10.41
CA ALA A 173 -46.83 -29.97 -11.74
C ALA A 173 -45.31 -30.13 -11.82
N GLU A 174 -44.85 -30.98 -12.74
CA GLU A 174 -43.44 -31.23 -12.93
C GLU A 174 -42.75 -29.87 -12.84
N PRO A 175 -41.61 -29.73 -12.12
CA PRO A 175 -40.83 -28.52 -12.30
C PRO A 175 -40.71 -28.33 -13.81
N GLU A 176 -41.30 -27.26 -14.35
CA GLU A 176 -41.29 -27.01 -15.79
C GLU A 176 -39.84 -27.12 -16.21
N ASP A 177 -39.51 -28.21 -16.91
CA ASP A 177 -38.18 -28.60 -17.39
C ASP A 177 -37.04 -27.67 -16.89
N GLU A 178 -36.24 -28.11 -15.91
CA GLU A 178 -34.82 -27.68 -15.78
C GLU A 178 -33.98 -28.10 -17.01
N GLY A 179 -34.63 -28.38 -18.14
CA GLY A 179 -34.09 -28.65 -19.46
C GLY A 179 -34.36 -27.48 -20.40
N ARG A 180 -33.40 -26.54 -20.42
CA ARG A 180 -33.20 -25.40 -21.33
C ARG A 180 -33.68 -24.06 -20.75
N ASN A 181 -32.80 -23.38 -20.01
CA ASN A 181 -32.68 -21.92 -20.15
C ASN A 181 -32.48 -21.66 -21.65
N ARG A 182 -33.56 -21.37 -22.36
CA ARG A 182 -33.51 -21.08 -23.79
C ARG A 182 -32.98 -19.67 -23.91
N THR A 183 -31.64 -19.55 -23.85
CA THR A 183 -30.94 -18.32 -24.15
C THR A 183 -31.49 -17.77 -25.46
N ILE A 184 -32.17 -16.65 -25.36
CA ILE A 184 -32.73 -15.92 -26.48
C ILE A 184 -31.57 -15.16 -27.10
N GLN A 185 -31.34 -15.44 -28.38
CA GLN A 185 -30.43 -14.66 -29.19
C GLN A 185 -31.14 -13.37 -29.58
N TYR A 186 -30.48 -12.24 -29.30
CA TYR A 186 -30.93 -10.93 -29.75
C TYR A 186 -29.83 -10.18 -30.47
N SER A 187 -30.23 -9.23 -31.32
CA SER A 187 -29.34 -8.25 -31.93
C SER A 187 -29.79 -6.83 -31.56
N LEU A 188 -28.84 -5.94 -31.37
CA LEU A 188 -29.08 -4.52 -31.13
C LEU A 188 -29.03 -3.74 -32.45
N GLN A 189 -30.00 -2.87 -32.66
CA GLN A 189 -30.01 -1.91 -33.75
C GLN A 189 -30.23 -0.51 -33.16
N VAL A 190 -29.27 0.39 -33.39
CA VAL A 190 -29.36 1.80 -33.01
C VAL A 190 -29.52 2.63 -34.28
N ASN A 191 -30.59 3.41 -34.36
CA ASN A 191 -30.88 4.28 -35.51
C ASN A 191 -30.83 5.75 -35.08
N GLY A 192 -30.43 6.65 -36.00
CA GLY A 192 -30.56 8.10 -35.82
C GLY A 192 -29.47 8.80 -34.99
N LEU A 193 -28.46 8.07 -34.52
CA LEU A 193 -27.35 8.63 -33.73
C LEU A 193 -26.28 9.35 -34.57
N ALA A 194 -26.07 8.93 -35.83
CA ALA A 194 -24.96 9.40 -36.68
C ALA A 194 -24.88 10.93 -36.87
N ALA A 195 -26.03 11.61 -36.86
CA ALA A 195 -26.07 13.07 -36.99
C ALA A 195 -25.55 13.78 -35.72
N ALA A 196 -25.81 13.21 -34.54
CA ALA A 196 -25.25 13.69 -33.28
C ALA A 196 -23.76 13.38 -33.19
N ASP A 197 -23.35 12.16 -33.55
CA ASP A 197 -21.94 11.74 -33.56
C ASP A 197 -21.06 12.67 -34.41
N THR A 198 -21.56 13.08 -35.58
CA THR A 198 -20.81 14.00 -36.46
C THR A 198 -20.74 15.43 -35.91
N ALA A 199 -21.69 15.79 -35.05
CA ALA A 199 -21.80 17.12 -34.47
C ALA A 199 -21.03 17.27 -33.14
N THR A 200 -20.51 16.16 -32.58
CA THR A 200 -19.73 16.10 -31.35
C THR A 200 -18.27 15.76 -31.63
N ASP A 201 -17.38 16.15 -30.72
CA ASP A 201 -15.96 15.75 -30.81
C ASP A 201 -15.73 14.32 -30.29
N VAL A 202 -16.75 13.73 -29.67
CA VAL A 202 -16.78 12.38 -29.11
C VAL A 202 -17.64 11.49 -29.98
N ASP A 203 -17.21 10.25 -30.19
CA ASP A 203 -18.01 9.20 -30.84
C ASP A 203 -19.04 8.66 -29.84
N LEU A 204 -20.31 9.04 -29.99
CA LEU A 204 -21.36 8.66 -29.05
C LEU A 204 -21.78 7.19 -29.26
N ALA A 205 -21.58 6.65 -30.47
CA ALA A 205 -21.84 5.26 -30.76
C ALA A 205 -20.83 4.37 -30.01
N ASP A 206 -19.54 4.70 -30.05
CA ASP A 206 -18.52 4.00 -29.28
C ASP A 206 -18.76 4.13 -27.77
N LEU A 207 -19.07 5.35 -27.28
CA LEU A 207 -19.36 5.57 -25.86
C LEU A 207 -20.59 4.77 -25.38
N PHE A 208 -21.62 4.68 -26.22
CA PHE A 208 -22.79 3.87 -25.93
C PHE A 208 -22.44 2.37 -25.97
N ASP A 209 -21.65 1.92 -26.94
CA ASP A 209 -21.28 0.51 -27.07
C ASP A 209 -20.44 0.03 -25.86
N ASP A 210 -19.56 0.88 -25.32
CA ASP A 210 -18.76 0.61 -24.11
C ASP A 210 -19.60 0.48 -22.83
N LEU A 211 -20.73 1.18 -22.76
CA LEU A 211 -21.57 1.28 -21.55
C LEU A 211 -22.89 0.50 -21.64
N SER A 212 -23.25 -0.01 -22.82
CA SER A 212 -24.53 -0.66 -23.10
C SER A 212 -24.65 -2.02 -22.42
N ALA A 213 -25.74 -2.22 -21.69
CA ALA A 213 -26.08 -3.50 -21.08
C ALA A 213 -26.50 -4.55 -22.14
N LEU A 214 -27.02 -4.12 -23.30
CA LEU A 214 -27.28 -5.00 -24.44
C LEU A 214 -26.00 -5.41 -25.17
N ARG A 215 -24.94 -4.60 -25.15
CA ARG A 215 -23.62 -4.99 -25.70
C ARG A 215 -22.88 -5.94 -24.75
N ASP A 216 -22.83 -5.64 -23.46
CA ASP A 216 -22.23 -6.49 -22.42
C ASP A 216 -22.88 -7.90 -22.38
N GLY A 217 -24.16 -7.99 -22.75
CA GLY A 217 -24.87 -9.24 -22.84
C GLY A 217 -24.52 -10.15 -24.02
N ASP A 218 -23.58 -9.79 -24.90
CA ASP A 218 -23.09 -10.58 -26.06
C ASP A 218 -24.20 -11.17 -26.96
N GLY A 219 -25.32 -10.44 -27.13
CA GLY A 219 -26.47 -10.90 -27.91
C GLY A 219 -27.23 -12.08 -27.29
N LYS A 220 -27.02 -12.38 -26.00
CA LYS A 220 -27.63 -13.50 -25.27
C LYS A 220 -28.39 -13.03 -24.04
N ALA A 221 -29.61 -13.55 -23.88
CA ALA A 221 -30.42 -13.29 -22.69
C ALA A 221 -31.23 -14.51 -22.23
N ASP A 222 -31.39 -14.69 -20.93
CA ASP A 222 -32.17 -15.79 -20.33
C ASP A 222 -33.65 -15.75 -20.73
N ASN A 223 -34.22 -14.55 -20.85
CA ASN A 223 -35.61 -14.35 -21.27
C ASN A 223 -35.82 -12.95 -21.88
N ILE A 224 -37.03 -12.73 -22.45
CA ILE A 224 -37.41 -11.46 -23.08
C ILE A 224 -37.52 -10.32 -22.05
N ALA A 225 -37.89 -10.63 -20.81
CA ALA A 225 -37.97 -9.62 -19.75
C ALA A 225 -36.60 -9.00 -19.48
N MET A 226 -35.54 -9.81 -19.51
CA MET A 226 -34.17 -9.31 -19.37
C MET A 226 -33.74 -8.46 -20.57
N VAL A 227 -34.07 -8.86 -21.81
CA VAL A 227 -33.81 -8.01 -23.01
C VAL A 227 -34.53 -6.66 -22.87
N ARG A 228 -35.78 -6.67 -22.39
CA ARG A 228 -36.55 -5.45 -22.16
C ARG A 228 -35.95 -4.57 -21.08
N ALA A 229 -35.51 -5.16 -19.96
CA ALA A 229 -34.87 -4.43 -18.87
C ALA A 229 -33.56 -3.77 -19.33
N ARG A 230 -32.71 -4.51 -20.06
CA ARG A 230 -31.48 -3.98 -20.65
C ARG A 230 -31.77 -2.89 -21.68
N LEU A 231 -32.77 -3.08 -22.53
CA LEU A 231 -33.21 -2.07 -23.51
C LEU A 231 -33.70 -0.78 -22.85
N SER A 232 -34.45 -0.87 -21.75
CA SER A 232 -34.87 0.32 -20.98
C SER A 232 -33.67 1.02 -20.33
N ALA A 233 -32.74 0.27 -19.74
CA ALA A 233 -31.51 0.82 -19.18
C ALA A 233 -30.65 1.53 -20.25
N ASP A 234 -30.54 0.92 -21.43
CA ASP A 234 -29.80 1.47 -22.57
C ASP A 234 -30.49 2.70 -23.17
N ALA A 235 -31.82 2.78 -23.14
CA ALA A 235 -32.55 3.98 -23.54
C ALA A 235 -32.23 5.17 -22.62
N GLU A 236 -32.24 4.94 -21.31
CA GLU A 236 -31.86 5.95 -20.32
C GLU A 236 -30.37 6.32 -20.45
N LEU A 237 -29.50 5.35 -20.70
CA LEU A 237 -28.08 5.60 -21.01
C LEU A 237 -27.92 6.50 -22.23
N MET A 238 -28.59 6.18 -23.34
CA MET A 238 -28.54 6.96 -24.57
C MET A 238 -29.05 8.39 -24.34
N GLN A 239 -30.15 8.56 -23.60
CA GLN A 239 -30.66 9.89 -23.26
C GLN A 239 -29.66 10.67 -22.38
N ARG A 240 -28.98 10.00 -21.44
CA ARG A 240 -27.92 10.61 -20.63
C ARG A 240 -26.73 11.03 -21.50
N ILE A 241 -26.26 10.18 -22.41
CA ILE A 241 -25.15 10.47 -23.35
C ILE A 241 -25.48 11.70 -24.22
N LEU A 242 -26.68 11.74 -24.79
CA LEU A 242 -27.15 12.90 -25.57
C LEU A 242 -27.17 14.17 -24.72
N SER A 243 -27.76 14.09 -23.51
CA SER A 243 -27.83 15.24 -22.61
C SER A 243 -26.46 15.71 -22.11
N SER A 244 -25.47 14.82 -21.99
CA SER A 244 -24.10 15.20 -21.62
C SER A 244 -23.38 15.97 -22.70
N GLU A 245 -23.79 15.83 -23.96
CA GLU A 245 -23.21 16.53 -25.12
C GLU A 245 -24.03 17.75 -25.57
N GLY A 246 -25.05 18.11 -24.80
CA GLY A 246 -25.87 19.31 -25.03
C GLY A 246 -27.14 19.06 -25.84
N PHE A 247 -27.54 17.81 -26.08
CA PHE A 247 -28.77 17.44 -26.77
C PHE A 247 -29.90 17.18 -25.76
N TYR A 248 -30.43 18.23 -25.13
CA TYR A 248 -31.43 18.11 -24.06
C TYR A 248 -32.84 17.77 -24.56
N ASP A 249 -33.15 18.08 -25.82
CA ASP A 249 -34.42 17.71 -26.47
C ASP A 249 -34.40 16.32 -27.11
N GLY A 250 -33.31 15.57 -26.90
CA GLY A 250 -33.12 14.24 -27.45
C GLY A 250 -34.24 13.29 -27.02
N ARG A 251 -34.84 12.60 -27.99
CA ARG A 251 -35.83 11.54 -27.76
C ARG A 251 -35.24 10.19 -28.12
N VAL A 252 -35.47 9.22 -27.25
CA VAL A 252 -35.02 7.84 -27.43
C VAL A 252 -36.24 6.95 -27.31
N ASP A 253 -36.66 6.38 -28.44
CA ASP A 253 -37.75 5.44 -28.51
C ASP A 253 -37.20 4.01 -28.58
N THR A 254 -37.87 3.07 -27.93
CA THR A 254 -37.45 1.67 -27.93
C THR A 254 -38.55 0.73 -28.38
N ARG A 255 -38.17 -0.31 -29.12
CA ARG A 255 -39.08 -1.37 -29.53
C ARG A 255 -38.34 -2.70 -29.64
N ILE A 256 -39.10 -3.79 -29.51
CA ILE A 256 -38.59 -5.15 -29.67
C ILE A 256 -39.29 -5.78 -30.86
N ASP A 257 -38.53 -5.99 -31.93
CA ASP A 257 -39.00 -6.66 -33.13
C ASP A 257 -38.72 -8.16 -33.05
N ARG A 258 -39.53 -8.94 -33.77
CA ARG A 258 -39.27 -10.36 -34.01
C ARG A 258 -39.27 -10.59 -35.50
N THR A 259 -38.16 -11.09 -36.02
CA THR A 259 -38.08 -11.45 -37.44
C THR A 259 -38.90 -12.72 -37.67
N PRO A 260 -39.90 -12.75 -38.57
CA PRO A 260 -40.53 -13.99 -38.98
C PRO A 260 -39.49 -14.84 -39.70
N VAL A 261 -39.24 -16.07 -39.24
CA VAL A 261 -38.44 -17.02 -40.02
C VAL A 261 -39.28 -17.37 -41.25
N ALA A 262 -38.94 -16.82 -42.42
CA ALA A 262 -39.53 -17.23 -43.68
C ALA A 262 -39.29 -18.74 -43.83
N SER A 263 -40.37 -19.53 -43.80
CA SER A 263 -40.26 -20.93 -44.19
C SER A 263 -40.00 -20.94 -45.69
N GLU A 264 -38.76 -21.24 -46.11
CA GLU A 264 -38.53 -21.67 -47.48
C GLU A 264 -39.40 -22.89 -47.74
N ALA A 265 -40.45 -22.68 -48.54
CA ALA A 265 -41.35 -23.72 -48.99
C ALA A 265 -40.60 -24.63 -49.98
N THR A 266 -39.90 -25.64 -49.47
CA THR A 266 -39.63 -26.83 -50.28
C THR A 266 -40.92 -27.64 -50.31
N LYS A 267 -41.60 -27.60 -51.46
CA LYS A 267 -42.68 -28.53 -51.77
C LYS A 267 -42.07 -29.92 -51.94
N GLU A 268 -42.40 -30.85 -51.05
CA GLU A 268 -42.72 -32.22 -51.44
C GLU A 268 -43.46 -32.93 -50.30
N ALA A 269 -44.38 -33.82 -50.71
CA ALA A 269 -45.54 -34.30 -49.98
C ALA A 269 -45.24 -35.32 -48.87
N GLY A 270 -46.15 -35.41 -47.89
CA GLY A 270 -46.21 -36.53 -46.96
C GLY A 270 -46.91 -36.18 -45.65
N ASP A 271 -48.14 -36.67 -45.49
CA ASP A 271 -48.99 -36.55 -44.31
C ASP A 271 -48.28 -36.98 -43.02
N THR A 272 -48.21 -36.10 -42.01
CA THR A 272 -48.42 -36.45 -40.60
C THR A 272 -48.72 -35.18 -39.80
N GLU A 273 -49.83 -35.20 -39.09
CA GLU A 273 -50.31 -34.15 -38.19
C GLU A 273 -49.40 -34.06 -36.95
N GLY A 274 -48.36 -33.23 -37.05
CA GLY A 274 -47.40 -32.97 -35.98
C GLY A 274 -47.14 -31.47 -35.84
N ARG A 275 -47.48 -30.92 -34.67
CA ARG A 275 -47.30 -29.53 -34.22
C ARG A 275 -46.18 -28.77 -34.97
N ARG A 276 -46.55 -27.88 -35.90
CA ARG A 276 -45.68 -26.80 -36.37
C ARG A 276 -45.50 -25.77 -35.24
N ARG A 277 -44.59 -26.04 -34.29
CA ARG A 277 -44.04 -25.00 -33.41
C ARG A 277 -43.19 -24.09 -34.29
N GLY A 278 -43.75 -22.95 -34.70
CA GLY A 278 -43.02 -21.90 -35.41
C GLY A 278 -41.72 -21.58 -34.68
N ARG A 279 -40.59 -21.77 -35.35
CA ARG A 279 -39.28 -21.37 -34.87
C ARG A 279 -39.34 -19.85 -34.67
N ARG A 280 -39.42 -19.39 -33.42
CA ARG A 280 -39.39 -17.96 -33.08
C ARG A 280 -38.05 -17.43 -33.60
N GLY A 281 -38.10 -16.47 -34.52
CA GLY A 281 -36.89 -15.85 -35.07
C GLY A 281 -36.13 -15.05 -34.01
N PRO A 282 -34.90 -14.62 -34.32
CA PRO A 282 -34.09 -13.80 -33.43
C PRO A 282 -34.82 -12.51 -33.05
N VAL A 283 -34.64 -12.10 -31.79
CA VAL A 283 -35.22 -10.87 -31.23
C VAL A 283 -34.34 -9.70 -31.66
N VAL A 284 -34.92 -8.60 -32.14
CA VAL A 284 -34.15 -7.39 -32.44
C VAL A 284 -34.58 -6.31 -31.46
N ALA A 285 -33.64 -5.88 -30.61
CA ALA A 285 -33.83 -4.73 -29.74
C ALA A 285 -33.47 -3.47 -30.55
N VAL A 286 -34.45 -2.60 -30.78
CA VAL A 286 -34.27 -1.39 -31.59
C VAL A 286 -34.34 -0.17 -30.69
N ILE A 287 -33.34 0.70 -30.81
CA ILE A 287 -33.27 2.02 -30.21
C ILE A 287 -33.32 3.03 -31.35
N ASP A 288 -34.40 3.79 -31.42
CA ASP A 288 -34.61 4.85 -32.40
C ASP A 288 -34.31 6.20 -31.72
N VAL A 289 -33.20 6.82 -32.10
CA VAL A 289 -32.70 8.07 -31.50
C VAL A 289 -33.06 9.25 -32.39
N THR A 290 -33.64 10.29 -31.79
CA THR A 290 -33.82 11.61 -32.40
C THR A 290 -33.07 12.63 -31.55
N PRO A 291 -31.84 13.03 -31.92
CA PRO A 291 -31.00 13.87 -31.07
C PRO A 291 -31.55 15.26 -30.77
N GLY A 292 -32.38 15.82 -31.64
CA GLY A 292 -32.89 17.20 -31.48
C GLY A 292 -31.82 18.27 -31.76
N GLN A 293 -32.00 19.47 -31.21
CA GLN A 293 -31.04 20.56 -31.34
C GLN A 293 -29.97 20.48 -30.25
N ARG A 294 -28.72 20.83 -30.61
CA ARG A 294 -27.62 20.97 -29.65
C ARG A 294 -27.62 22.37 -29.06
N TYR A 295 -27.63 22.46 -27.73
CA TYR A 295 -27.65 23.73 -27.02
C TYR A 295 -26.24 24.32 -26.84
N SER A 296 -26.13 25.64 -26.94
CA SER A 296 -24.90 26.41 -26.72
C SER A 296 -25.09 27.53 -25.72
N PHE A 297 -24.02 28.03 -25.08
CA PHE A 297 -24.12 29.11 -24.10
C PHE A 297 -24.47 30.45 -24.77
N ALA A 298 -25.60 31.06 -24.40
CA ALA A 298 -25.92 32.45 -24.76
C ALA A 298 -25.23 33.45 -23.82
N SER A 299 -25.20 33.13 -22.53
CA SER A 299 -24.55 33.93 -21.51
C SER A 299 -23.98 33.05 -20.40
N ILE A 300 -22.96 33.57 -19.73
CA ILE A 300 -22.30 32.93 -18.57
C ILE A 300 -22.22 34.00 -17.48
N ASP A 301 -23.02 33.84 -16.43
CA ASP A 301 -23.07 34.73 -15.27
C ASP A 301 -22.53 33.99 -14.03
N ILE A 302 -21.38 34.44 -13.53
CA ILE A 302 -20.81 33.92 -12.28
C ILE A 302 -21.05 34.95 -11.18
N GLN A 303 -21.95 34.62 -10.26
CA GLN A 303 -22.36 35.49 -9.18
C GLN A 303 -21.43 35.28 -7.98
N ALA A 304 -20.37 36.09 -7.94
CA ALA A 304 -19.36 36.04 -6.89
C ALA A 304 -18.97 37.45 -6.42
N ASP A 305 -18.54 37.57 -5.17
CA ASP A 305 -17.89 38.79 -4.69
C ASP A 305 -16.52 39.00 -5.39
N PRO A 306 -15.97 40.23 -5.43
CA PRO A 306 -14.69 40.51 -6.07
C PRO A 306 -13.53 39.73 -5.44
N THR A 307 -12.71 39.09 -6.29
CA THR A 307 -11.50 38.38 -5.89
C THR A 307 -10.24 39.25 -6.05
N VAL A 308 -9.09 38.76 -5.57
CA VAL A 308 -7.78 39.42 -5.75
C VAL A 308 -6.79 38.41 -6.35
N PRO A 309 -6.40 38.56 -7.63
CA PRO A 309 -6.83 39.61 -8.58
C PRO A 309 -8.32 39.50 -8.97
N PRO A 310 -8.98 40.59 -9.40
CA PRO A 310 -10.41 40.57 -9.76
C PRO A 310 -10.78 39.57 -10.86
N THR A 311 -9.82 39.26 -11.75
CA THR A 311 -10.00 38.33 -12.87
C THR A 311 -9.77 36.88 -12.48
N LEU A 312 -9.51 36.56 -11.20
CA LEU A 312 -9.12 35.21 -10.78
C LEU A 312 -10.14 34.13 -11.20
N ILE A 313 -11.43 34.42 -11.10
CA ILE A 313 -12.50 33.50 -11.48
C ILE A 313 -12.58 33.39 -13.02
N GLU A 314 -12.65 34.53 -13.70
CA GLU A 314 -12.76 34.60 -15.17
C GLU A 314 -11.58 33.91 -15.87
N ASP A 315 -10.36 34.17 -15.43
CA ASP A 315 -9.13 33.61 -15.99
C ASP A 315 -9.02 32.09 -15.81
N ASN A 316 -9.77 31.51 -14.85
CA ASN A 316 -9.72 30.10 -14.50
C ASN A 316 -11.05 29.36 -14.79
N PHE A 317 -11.98 30.00 -15.49
CA PHE A 317 -13.24 29.39 -15.94
C PHE A 317 -13.19 29.08 -17.45
N PRO A 318 -12.83 27.84 -17.86
CA PRO A 318 -12.56 27.48 -19.25
C PRO A 318 -13.83 27.23 -20.10
N LEU A 319 -14.82 28.12 -20.00
CA LEU A 319 -16.03 28.14 -20.84
C LEU A 319 -16.19 29.51 -21.48
N ALA A 320 -16.66 29.53 -22.72
CA ALA A 320 -16.94 30.75 -23.46
C ALA A 320 -18.38 30.77 -24.00
N VAL A 321 -18.91 31.98 -24.15
CA VAL A 321 -20.19 32.20 -24.83
C VAL A 321 -20.12 31.70 -26.27
N GLY A 322 -21.17 31.01 -26.72
CA GLY A 322 -21.28 30.38 -28.03
C GLY A 322 -20.76 28.95 -28.09
N GLU A 323 -20.12 28.44 -27.04
CA GLU A 323 -19.69 27.04 -26.99
C GLU A 323 -20.85 26.08 -26.68
N PRO A 324 -20.81 24.83 -27.16
CA PRO A 324 -21.82 23.83 -26.80
C PRO A 324 -21.82 23.50 -25.30
N ILE A 325 -23.01 23.24 -24.75
CA ILE A 325 -23.19 22.89 -23.34
C ILE A 325 -22.83 21.41 -23.13
N VAL A 326 -21.54 21.14 -22.91
CA VAL A 326 -21.03 19.79 -22.62
C VAL A 326 -20.87 19.61 -21.12
N ALA A 327 -21.57 18.64 -20.54
CA ALA A 327 -21.64 18.42 -19.09
C ALA A 327 -20.26 18.20 -18.46
N GLN A 328 -19.38 17.44 -19.11
CA GLN A 328 -18.00 17.22 -18.64
C GLN A 328 -17.21 18.54 -18.60
N ARG A 329 -17.36 19.40 -19.62
CA ARG A 329 -16.68 20.70 -19.67
C ARG A 329 -17.20 21.64 -18.58
N VAL A 330 -18.52 21.67 -18.36
CA VAL A 330 -19.16 22.45 -17.30
C VAL A 330 -18.65 22.04 -15.92
N GLN A 331 -18.69 20.74 -15.62
CA GLN A 331 -18.18 20.22 -14.35
C GLN A 331 -16.68 20.46 -14.19
N GLY A 332 -15.90 20.33 -15.26
CA GLY A 332 -14.47 20.64 -15.26
C GLY A 332 -14.18 22.11 -14.96
N ALA A 333 -14.99 23.03 -15.51
CA ALA A 333 -14.86 24.46 -15.26
C ALA A 333 -15.23 24.86 -13.83
N GLU A 334 -16.32 24.30 -13.30
CA GLU A 334 -16.72 24.47 -11.89
C GLU A 334 -15.64 23.92 -10.94
N ALA A 335 -15.09 22.74 -11.23
CA ALA A 335 -14.01 22.14 -10.46
C ALA A 335 -12.73 22.97 -10.53
N ALA A 336 -12.43 23.62 -11.67
CA ALA A 336 -11.28 24.51 -11.80
C ALA A 336 -11.38 25.71 -10.85
N ILE A 337 -12.55 26.36 -10.75
CA ILE A 337 -12.77 27.43 -9.77
C ILE A 337 -12.71 26.88 -8.34
N ALA A 338 -13.40 25.76 -8.06
CA ALA A 338 -13.44 25.14 -6.74
C ALA A 338 -12.04 24.78 -6.22
N LEU A 339 -11.13 24.41 -7.11
CA LEU A 339 -9.73 24.13 -6.80
C LEU A 339 -8.92 25.41 -6.67
N LYS A 340 -9.05 26.34 -7.62
CA LYS A 340 -8.19 27.52 -7.74
C LYS A 340 -8.40 28.54 -6.63
N LEU A 341 -9.64 28.73 -6.17
CA LEU A 341 -9.94 29.69 -5.11
C LEU A 341 -9.19 29.36 -3.79
N PRO A 342 -9.25 28.13 -3.23
CA PRO A 342 -8.43 27.72 -2.09
C PRO A 342 -6.92 27.78 -2.32
N GLU A 343 -6.44 27.62 -3.56
CA GLU A 343 -5.01 27.73 -3.89
C GLU A 343 -4.50 29.19 -3.84
N GLU A 344 -5.38 30.17 -3.99
CA GLU A 344 -5.04 31.61 -4.07
C GLU A 344 -5.50 32.41 -2.83
N GLY A 345 -5.78 31.71 -1.74
CA GLY A 345 -6.07 32.29 -0.44
C GLY A 345 -7.53 32.33 -0.03
N TYR A 346 -8.44 31.64 -0.71
CA TYR A 346 -9.86 31.57 -0.34
C TYR A 346 -10.25 30.18 0.18
N PRO A 347 -9.84 29.80 1.41
CA PRO A 347 -10.03 28.45 1.96
C PRO A 347 -11.48 28.02 2.11
N PHE A 348 -12.41 28.97 2.23
CA PHE A 348 -13.82 28.72 2.53
C PHE A 348 -14.73 28.90 1.31
N ALA A 349 -14.15 28.96 0.11
CA ALA A 349 -14.89 29.11 -1.12
C ALA A 349 -15.85 27.93 -1.32
N LYS A 350 -17.11 28.22 -1.64
CA LYS A 350 -18.15 27.24 -1.95
C LYS A 350 -18.76 27.54 -3.31
N ILE A 351 -18.76 26.54 -4.17
CA ILE A 351 -19.50 26.57 -5.44
C ILE A 351 -20.95 26.19 -5.15
N GLY A 352 -21.88 27.08 -5.47
CA GLY A 352 -23.30 26.83 -5.33
C GLY A 352 -23.86 25.96 -6.45
N ARG A 353 -25.19 25.82 -6.48
CA ARG A 353 -25.88 25.02 -7.50
C ARG A 353 -26.00 25.84 -8.79
N ARG A 354 -25.44 25.31 -9.89
CA ARG A 354 -25.63 25.88 -11.23
C ARG A 354 -27.09 25.84 -11.67
N ASP A 355 -27.48 26.84 -12.44
CA ASP A 355 -28.73 26.88 -13.18
C ASP A 355 -28.44 27.15 -14.66
N ILE A 356 -29.15 26.43 -15.55
CA ILE A 356 -29.00 26.59 -17.00
C ILE A 356 -30.40 26.70 -17.59
N LEU A 357 -30.80 27.92 -17.94
CA LEU A 357 -32.09 28.17 -18.55
C LEU A 357 -31.97 27.95 -20.07
N LEU A 358 -32.60 26.87 -20.56
CA LEU A 358 -32.57 26.50 -21.98
C LEU A 358 -33.74 27.15 -22.75
N ASP A 359 -33.43 27.77 -23.88
CA ASP A 359 -34.41 28.28 -24.85
C ASP A 359 -34.49 27.36 -26.07
N GLY A 360 -35.56 26.56 -26.13
CA GLY A 360 -35.80 25.62 -27.22
C GLY A 360 -36.16 26.24 -28.58
N ALA A 361 -36.36 27.57 -28.66
CA ALA A 361 -36.56 28.24 -29.95
C ALA A 361 -35.22 28.65 -30.60
N THR A 362 -34.23 29.01 -29.79
CA THR A 362 -32.92 29.48 -30.27
C THR A 362 -31.83 28.40 -30.18
N GLY A 363 -32.03 27.37 -29.35
CA GLY A 363 -31.00 26.37 -29.05
C GLY A 363 -29.89 26.95 -28.18
N MET A 364 -30.21 27.94 -27.35
CA MET A 364 -29.26 28.62 -26.49
C MET A 364 -29.61 28.41 -25.02
N GLY A 365 -28.60 28.49 -24.15
CA GLY A 365 -28.76 28.38 -22.71
C GLY A 365 -28.06 29.51 -21.94
N ASP A 366 -28.75 30.10 -20.96
CA ASP A 366 -28.17 31.07 -20.03
C ASP A 366 -27.64 30.33 -18.80
N TYR A 367 -26.33 30.38 -18.59
CA TYR A 367 -25.65 29.70 -17.48
C TYR A 367 -25.46 30.66 -16.31
N MET A 368 -25.88 30.22 -15.11
CA MET A 368 -25.71 30.96 -13.86
C MET A 368 -25.03 30.09 -12.80
N LEU A 369 -23.98 30.62 -12.17
CA LEU A 369 -23.24 29.96 -11.10
C LEU A 369 -23.04 30.88 -9.89
N PRO A 370 -23.77 30.66 -8.77
CA PRO A 370 -23.47 31.35 -7.52
C PRO A 370 -22.20 30.79 -6.86
N VAL A 371 -21.29 31.67 -6.44
CA VAL A 371 -20.03 31.30 -5.77
C VAL A 371 -19.85 32.15 -4.51
N GLU A 372 -19.81 31.49 -3.35
CA GLU A 372 -19.50 32.13 -2.07
C GLU A 372 -17.99 32.04 -1.83
N ILE A 373 -17.23 33.12 -2.04
CA ILE A 373 -15.76 33.07 -1.95
C ILE A 373 -15.22 33.03 -0.51
N GLY A 374 -15.95 33.62 0.45
CA GLY A 374 -15.48 33.83 1.83
C GLY A 374 -14.31 34.82 1.95
N PRO A 375 -13.83 35.09 3.19
CA PRO A 375 -12.70 35.99 3.40
C PRO A 375 -11.40 35.38 2.86
N ARG A 376 -10.53 36.24 2.32
CA ARG A 376 -9.19 35.83 1.91
C ARG A 376 -8.33 35.61 3.16
N ALA A 377 -7.51 34.57 3.17
CA ALA A 377 -6.86 34.08 4.37
C ALA A 377 -5.33 33.98 4.28
N ARG A 378 -4.69 34.08 5.44
CA ARG A 378 -3.27 33.80 5.68
C ARG A 378 -3.14 32.76 6.78
N PHE A 379 -2.10 31.93 6.73
CA PHE A 379 -1.86 30.94 7.77
C PHE A 379 -1.61 31.63 9.13
N GLY A 380 -2.34 31.23 10.18
CA GLY A 380 -2.25 31.78 11.54
C GLY A 380 -1.49 30.90 12.52
N GLY A 381 -1.65 29.58 12.41
CA GLY A 381 -1.05 28.61 13.31
C GLY A 381 -1.69 27.23 13.16
N PHE A 382 -1.48 26.36 14.14
CA PHE A 382 -2.05 25.02 14.18
C PHE A 382 -2.80 24.79 15.48
N GLU A 383 -3.84 23.98 15.42
CA GLU A 383 -4.54 23.43 16.57
C GLU A 383 -4.64 21.91 16.38
N THR A 384 -4.33 21.11 17.38
CA THR A 384 -4.34 19.65 17.28
C THR A 384 -5.44 19.05 18.16
N THR A 385 -6.23 18.13 17.63
CA THR A 385 -7.34 17.47 18.35
C THR A 385 -7.35 15.95 18.09
N GLY A 386 -8.00 15.18 18.97
CA GLY A 386 -8.14 13.71 18.83
C GLY A 386 -7.13 12.93 19.67
N ASP A 387 -6.82 11.69 19.26
CA ASP A 387 -5.76 10.87 19.86
C ASP A 387 -4.40 11.26 19.25
N LEU A 388 -3.65 12.08 19.98
CA LEU A 388 -2.50 12.80 19.45
C LEU A 388 -1.26 11.91 19.33
N ALA A 389 -0.75 11.74 18.11
CA ALA A 389 0.61 11.22 17.91
C ALA A 389 1.67 12.34 18.00
N PHE A 390 1.29 13.56 17.61
CA PHE A 390 2.15 14.75 17.60
C PHE A 390 1.49 15.95 18.26
N ASP A 391 2.33 16.74 18.93
CA ASP A 391 1.97 18.08 19.40
C ASP A 391 1.99 19.11 18.25
N VAL A 392 1.49 20.30 18.56
CA VAL A 392 1.44 21.46 17.66
C VAL A 392 2.83 21.83 17.12
N ASP A 393 3.86 21.76 17.96
CA ASP A 393 5.22 22.15 17.59
C ASP A 393 5.82 21.20 16.55
N HIS A 394 5.60 19.89 16.70
CA HIS A 394 6.07 18.89 15.75
C HIS A 394 5.29 18.96 14.43
N VAL A 395 3.97 19.21 14.46
CA VAL A 395 3.17 19.49 13.25
C VAL A 395 3.74 20.69 12.49
N ALA A 396 4.12 21.76 13.21
CA ALA A 396 4.72 22.95 12.59
C ALA A 396 6.06 22.64 11.90
N ILE A 397 6.90 21.75 12.46
CA ILE A 397 8.16 21.30 11.82
C ILE A 397 7.90 20.66 10.45
N MET A 398 6.80 19.93 10.31
CA MET A 398 6.44 19.22 9.07
C MET A 398 5.83 20.14 8.01
N SER A 399 5.32 21.30 8.39
CA SER A 399 4.67 22.24 7.48
C SER A 399 5.64 22.91 6.49
N ARG A 400 5.13 23.31 5.32
CA ARG A 400 5.88 24.03 4.27
C ARG A 400 5.54 25.52 4.20
N PHE A 401 4.76 26.01 5.15
CA PHE A 401 4.30 27.39 5.26
C PHE A 401 4.63 27.93 6.64
N LYS A 402 4.59 29.24 6.76
CA LYS A 402 4.77 29.96 8.02
C LYS A 402 3.54 30.82 8.31
N ARG A 403 3.39 31.23 9.58
CA ARG A 403 2.40 32.24 9.94
C ARG A 403 2.59 33.49 9.09
N GLY A 404 1.51 34.01 8.52
CA GLY A 404 1.49 35.19 7.65
C GLY A 404 1.60 34.88 6.15
N ASP A 405 2.02 33.67 5.76
CA ASP A 405 1.98 33.27 4.35
C ASP A 405 0.51 33.26 3.86
N LEU A 406 0.29 33.64 2.60
CA LEU A 406 -1.04 33.50 1.98
C LEU A 406 -1.47 32.03 2.03
N TYR A 407 -2.74 31.79 2.39
CA TYR A 407 -3.29 30.44 2.40
C TYR A 407 -3.21 29.82 1.01
N ASP A 408 -2.81 28.55 0.97
CA ASP A 408 -2.73 27.74 -0.24
C ASP A 408 -3.09 26.31 0.13
N SER A 409 -4.22 25.81 -0.37
CA SER A 409 -4.74 24.47 -0.09
C SER A 409 -3.72 23.36 -0.39
N ARG A 410 -2.85 23.54 -1.40
CA ARG A 410 -1.80 22.56 -1.74
C ARG A 410 -0.80 22.39 -0.61
N LYS A 411 -0.53 23.45 0.16
CA LYS A 411 0.39 23.37 1.31
C LYS A 411 -0.26 22.71 2.52
N ALA A 412 -1.57 22.88 2.69
CA ALA A 412 -2.34 22.16 3.72
C ALA A 412 -2.41 20.67 3.40
N ASP A 413 -2.68 20.31 2.13
CA ASP A 413 -2.66 18.92 1.70
C ASP A 413 -1.26 18.30 1.76
N ASP A 414 -0.19 19.04 1.41
CA ASP A 414 1.19 18.58 1.57
C ASP A 414 1.55 18.28 3.04
N LEU A 415 1.03 19.05 4.00
CA LEU A 415 1.16 18.74 5.43
C LEU A 415 0.41 17.45 5.79
N ARG A 416 -0.85 17.30 5.35
CA ARG A 416 -1.63 16.08 5.56
C ARG A 416 -0.90 14.86 5.00
N GLN A 417 -0.40 14.94 3.76
CA GLN A 417 0.37 13.87 3.14
C GLN A 417 1.66 13.58 3.94
N ALA A 418 2.38 14.60 4.40
CA ALA A 418 3.57 14.44 5.25
C ALA A 418 3.25 13.68 6.54
N MET A 419 2.13 13.99 7.18
CA MET A 419 1.65 13.26 8.36
C MET A 419 1.31 11.81 8.04
N VAL A 420 0.55 11.55 6.96
CA VAL A 420 0.23 10.18 6.50
C VAL A 420 1.50 9.37 6.26
N ALA A 421 2.52 9.95 5.63
CA ALA A 421 3.76 9.26 5.31
C ALA A 421 4.60 8.84 6.52
N THR A 422 4.32 9.37 7.72
CA THR A 422 4.93 8.89 8.96
C THR A 422 4.45 7.48 9.32
N GLY A 423 3.26 7.08 8.83
CA GLY A 423 2.59 5.84 9.19
C GLY A 423 2.17 5.78 10.66
N LEU A 424 2.02 6.92 11.34
CA LEU A 424 1.64 6.99 12.76
C LEU A 424 0.14 7.24 12.99
N PHE A 425 -0.65 7.33 11.91
CA PHE A 425 -2.06 7.69 11.96
C PHE A 425 -2.92 6.60 11.34
N SER A 426 -4.06 6.30 11.96
CA SER A 426 -5.17 5.60 11.31
C SER A 426 -5.99 6.57 10.46
N ASN A 427 -6.15 7.80 10.94
CA ASN A 427 -6.83 8.89 10.27
C ASN A 427 -6.13 10.22 10.58
N VAL A 428 -6.07 11.11 9.59
CA VAL A 428 -5.54 12.46 9.75
C VAL A 428 -6.24 13.43 8.80
N ALA A 429 -6.75 14.52 9.37
CA ALA A 429 -7.36 15.62 8.64
C ALA A 429 -6.64 16.93 8.97
N VAL A 430 -6.48 17.79 7.96
CA VAL A 430 -5.87 19.11 8.09
C VAL A 430 -6.81 20.10 7.43
N GLU A 431 -7.55 20.86 8.24
CA GLU A 431 -8.63 21.72 7.77
C GLU A 431 -8.40 23.16 8.23
N PRO A 432 -8.66 24.17 7.38
CA PRO A 432 -8.63 25.56 7.82
C PRO A 432 -9.84 25.87 8.70
N GLN A 433 -9.62 26.60 9.79
CA GLN A 433 -10.66 27.12 10.67
C GLN A 433 -10.56 28.65 10.75
N GLN A 434 -11.71 29.31 10.61
CA GLN A 434 -11.81 30.76 10.73
C GLN A 434 -11.49 31.19 12.16
N THR A 435 -10.68 32.23 12.32
CA THR A 435 -10.40 32.84 13.63
C THR A 435 -11.12 34.18 13.81
N GLY A 436 -11.51 34.84 12.72
CA GLY A 436 -12.00 36.23 12.73
C GLY A 436 -10.92 37.26 13.08
N GLU A 437 -9.65 36.84 13.27
CA GLU A 437 -8.52 37.73 13.52
C GLU A 437 -8.04 38.31 12.19
N SER A 438 -8.04 39.65 12.06
CA SER A 438 -7.51 40.30 10.86
C SER A 438 -5.99 40.11 10.75
N ALA A 439 -5.54 39.67 9.57
CA ALA A 439 -4.13 39.54 9.21
C ALA A 439 -3.58 40.75 8.44
N GLY A 440 -4.39 41.82 8.30
CA GLY A 440 -4.08 42.99 7.46
C GLY A 440 -4.43 42.77 5.98
N ASP A 441 -4.40 43.84 5.18
CA ASP A 441 -4.66 43.83 3.73
C ASP A 441 -6.00 43.19 3.31
N GLY A 442 -7.03 43.29 4.15
CA GLY A 442 -8.33 42.63 3.91
C GLY A 442 -8.28 41.11 4.01
N THR A 443 -7.24 40.55 4.67
CA THR A 443 -7.11 39.11 4.94
C THR A 443 -7.33 38.78 6.41
N GLU A 444 -7.68 37.53 6.68
CA GLU A 444 -7.85 36.96 8.02
C GLU A 444 -6.84 35.85 8.29
N TYR A 445 -6.48 35.64 9.56
CA TYR A 445 -5.71 34.46 9.95
C TYR A 445 -6.61 33.23 10.00
N VAL A 446 -6.14 32.13 9.42
CA VAL A 446 -6.76 30.81 9.58
C VAL A 446 -5.89 29.89 10.40
N THR A 447 -6.48 29.26 11.40
CA THR A 447 -5.81 28.20 12.17
C THR A 447 -6.01 26.89 11.42
N MET A 448 -4.94 26.15 11.21
CA MET A 448 -5.02 24.81 10.63
C MET A 448 -5.37 23.82 11.74
N LYS A 449 -6.62 23.39 11.79
CA LYS A 449 -7.07 22.33 12.68
C LYS A 449 -6.61 20.99 12.15
N VAL A 450 -5.79 20.31 12.95
CA VAL A 450 -5.18 19.03 12.64
C VAL A 450 -5.80 17.99 13.55
N THR A 451 -6.80 17.28 13.03
CA THR A 451 -7.44 16.17 13.73
C THR A 451 -6.63 14.91 13.46
N GLN A 452 -6.16 14.29 14.54
CA GLN A 452 -5.27 13.15 14.54
C GLN A 452 -5.94 11.99 15.26
N ASP A 453 -5.91 10.81 14.65
CA ASP A 453 -6.18 9.55 15.33
C ASP A 453 -4.93 8.68 15.24
N ALA A 454 -4.25 8.46 16.36
CA ALA A 454 -3.03 7.66 16.40
C ALA A 454 -3.32 6.23 15.94
N GLY A 455 -2.50 5.76 15.00
CA GLY A 455 -2.58 4.40 14.46
C GLY A 455 -1.81 3.40 15.32
N PRO A 456 -2.03 2.08 15.12
CA PRO A 456 -1.25 1.05 15.79
C PRO A 456 0.27 1.27 15.57
N PRO A 457 1.07 1.42 16.65
CA PRO A 457 2.45 1.86 16.52
C PRO A 457 3.41 0.75 16.10
N ARG A 458 2.95 -0.50 15.99
CA ARG A 458 3.80 -1.68 15.82
C ARG A 458 3.60 -2.31 14.45
N THR A 459 4.68 -2.80 13.85
CA THR A 459 4.65 -3.52 12.57
C THR A 459 5.62 -4.68 12.60
N ILE A 460 5.17 -5.82 12.09
CA ILE A 460 6.02 -6.98 11.81
C ILE A 460 6.08 -7.12 10.29
N ALA A 461 7.28 -7.28 9.75
CA ALA A 461 7.49 -7.53 8.34
C ALA A 461 8.49 -8.67 8.14
N ALA A 462 8.25 -9.48 7.12
CA ALA A 462 9.14 -10.56 6.72
C ALA A 462 9.43 -10.48 5.22
N THR A 463 10.68 -10.70 4.85
CA THR A 463 11.15 -10.68 3.46
C THR A 463 11.94 -11.96 3.19
N ALA A 464 11.71 -12.57 2.03
CA ALA A 464 12.47 -13.72 1.53
C ALA A 464 13.04 -13.41 0.14
N GLY A 465 14.25 -13.86 -0.13
CA GLY A 465 14.91 -13.67 -1.42
C GLY A 465 15.89 -14.78 -1.76
N TYR A 466 16.17 -14.93 -3.06
CA TYR A 466 17.18 -15.85 -3.60
C TYR A 466 17.98 -15.19 -4.72
N GLY A 467 19.31 -15.29 -4.66
CA GLY A 467 20.21 -14.82 -5.70
C GLY A 467 21.24 -15.87 -6.07
N THR A 468 21.57 -15.99 -7.37
CA THR A 468 22.64 -16.89 -7.81
C THR A 468 23.99 -16.38 -7.26
N GLY A 469 24.62 -17.13 -6.35
CA GLY A 469 25.86 -16.74 -5.66
C GLY A 469 25.65 -16.00 -4.33
N GLU A 470 24.45 -15.50 -4.05
CA GLU A 470 24.07 -14.92 -2.75
C GLU A 470 23.21 -15.89 -1.91
N GLY A 471 22.65 -16.91 -2.55
CA GLY A 471 21.84 -17.97 -1.96
C GLY A 471 20.51 -17.47 -1.38
N ILE A 472 19.94 -18.23 -0.44
CA ILE A 472 18.67 -17.89 0.22
C ILE A 472 18.92 -16.85 1.31
N ARG A 473 18.03 -15.87 1.42
CA ARG A 473 17.99 -14.87 2.49
C ARG A 473 16.57 -14.75 3.04
N LEU A 474 16.40 -14.97 4.34
CA LEU A 474 15.20 -14.63 5.09
C LEU A 474 15.50 -13.48 6.03
N GLU A 475 14.55 -12.58 6.16
CA GLU A 475 14.67 -11.40 7.00
C GLU A 475 13.36 -11.15 7.72
N GLY A 476 13.42 -10.93 9.03
CA GLY A 476 12.29 -10.51 9.85
C GLY A 476 12.61 -9.17 10.50
N SER A 477 11.60 -8.32 10.62
CA SER A 477 11.72 -7.06 11.35
C SER A 477 10.49 -6.79 12.21
N TRP A 478 10.74 -6.24 13.39
CA TRP A 478 9.74 -5.66 14.27
C TRP A 478 10.05 -4.18 14.43
N THR A 479 9.05 -3.34 14.21
CA THR A 479 9.18 -1.88 14.30
C THR A 479 8.15 -1.36 15.30
N HIS A 480 8.59 -0.59 16.28
CA HIS A 480 7.75 0.35 17.01
C HIS A 480 7.99 1.74 16.44
N ARG A 481 7.02 2.30 15.71
CA ARG A 481 7.16 3.51 14.88
C ARG A 481 7.36 4.80 15.69
N ASN A 482 6.87 4.84 16.93
CA ASN A 482 6.96 6.03 17.81
C ASN A 482 7.28 5.66 19.26
N LEU A 483 8.30 4.82 19.49
CA LEU A 483 8.67 4.41 20.87
C LEU A 483 9.26 5.57 21.68
N PHE A 484 9.92 6.50 21.00
CA PHE A 484 10.46 7.73 21.57
C PHE A 484 9.82 8.94 20.88
N PRO A 485 8.63 9.38 21.32
CA PRO A 485 7.94 10.48 20.67
C PRO A 485 8.72 11.79 20.65
N PRO A 486 8.55 12.63 19.61
CA PRO A 486 7.87 12.35 18.34
C PRO A 486 8.80 11.67 17.31
N GLU A 487 8.21 10.76 16.52
CA GLU A 487 8.80 10.01 15.40
C GLU A 487 10.04 9.17 15.70
N GLY A 488 10.31 8.87 16.97
CA GLY A 488 11.43 7.99 17.36
C GLY A 488 11.07 6.53 17.25
N ALA A 489 11.35 5.93 16.10
CA ALA A 489 11.15 4.52 15.83
C ALA A 489 12.27 3.66 16.42
N LEU A 490 11.90 2.52 17.01
CA LEU A 490 12.80 1.41 17.34
C LEU A 490 12.54 0.27 16.35
N ILE A 491 13.57 -0.14 15.63
CA ILE A 491 13.50 -1.20 14.63
C ILE A 491 14.47 -2.30 15.03
N VAL A 492 13.96 -3.51 15.22
CA VAL A 492 14.76 -4.71 15.44
C VAL A 492 14.66 -5.58 14.19
N ARG A 493 15.80 -5.96 13.63
CA ARG A 493 15.89 -6.73 12.39
C ARG A 493 16.75 -7.96 12.61
N GLY A 494 16.26 -9.11 12.16
CA GLY A 494 17.01 -10.36 12.10
C GLY A 494 17.13 -10.85 10.66
N VAL A 495 18.31 -11.31 10.30
CA VAL A 495 18.60 -11.90 8.99
C VAL A 495 19.11 -13.31 9.20
N ALA A 496 18.50 -14.26 8.49
CA ALA A 496 18.91 -15.64 8.39
C ALA A 496 19.04 -16.02 6.92
N GLY A 497 20.25 -15.95 6.39
CA GLY A 497 20.58 -16.34 5.03
C GLY A 497 21.74 -17.33 4.97
N THR A 498 21.96 -17.90 3.80
CA THR A 498 23.08 -18.83 3.55
C THR A 498 24.44 -18.14 3.63
N GLN A 499 24.54 -16.91 3.14
CA GLN A 499 25.78 -16.11 3.13
C GLN A 499 25.86 -15.08 4.27
N GLU A 500 24.72 -14.67 4.85
CA GLU A 500 24.67 -13.68 5.93
C GLU A 500 23.71 -14.12 7.03
N GLN A 501 24.14 -14.00 8.29
CA GLN A 501 23.25 -14.07 9.45
C GLN A 501 23.55 -12.89 10.37
N GLY A 502 22.54 -12.31 11.01
CA GLY A 502 22.79 -11.21 11.95
C GLY A 502 21.56 -10.62 12.59
N LEU A 503 21.83 -9.78 13.58
CA LEU A 503 20.84 -8.98 14.29
C LEU A 503 21.24 -7.50 14.21
N GLY A 504 20.24 -6.64 14.05
CA GLY A 504 20.40 -5.20 14.02
C GLY A 504 19.31 -4.51 14.82
N VAL A 505 19.71 -3.44 15.50
CA VAL A 505 18.83 -2.51 16.20
C VAL A 505 19.07 -1.13 15.62
N THR A 506 18.00 -0.47 15.19
CA THR A 506 18.03 0.90 14.67
C THR A 506 17.08 1.77 15.46
N LEU A 507 17.62 2.85 16.03
CA LEU A 507 16.82 3.99 16.46
C LEU A 507 16.78 4.99 15.32
N ARG A 508 15.59 5.31 14.83
CA ARG A 508 15.39 6.28 13.76
C ARG A 508 14.46 7.37 14.22
N ARG A 509 14.88 8.62 14.11
CA ARG A 509 14.01 9.78 14.30
C ARG A 509 13.82 10.48 12.97
N SER A 510 12.62 10.37 12.41
CA SER A 510 12.22 11.12 11.23
C SER A 510 11.92 12.58 11.61
N ASN A 511 11.99 13.50 10.63
CA ASN A 511 11.78 14.94 10.81
C ASN A 511 12.60 15.56 11.98
N ALA A 512 13.79 15.03 12.28
CA ALA A 512 14.57 15.35 13.47
C ALA A 512 15.01 16.82 13.48
N GLY A 513 14.24 17.70 14.13
CA GLY A 513 14.48 19.15 14.25
C GLY A 513 14.36 19.94 12.94
N ARG A 514 13.96 19.29 11.84
CA ARG A 514 13.68 19.89 10.54
C ARG A 514 12.90 18.88 9.72
N ARG A 515 11.89 19.33 8.97
CA ARG A 515 11.21 18.51 7.97
C ARG A 515 12.22 17.72 7.16
N ASP A 516 11.89 16.46 6.87
CA ASP A 516 12.57 15.63 5.88
C ASP A 516 14.03 15.26 6.25
N ARG A 517 14.47 15.61 7.46
CA ARG A 517 15.78 15.22 8.01
C ARG A 517 15.62 14.01 8.91
N THR A 518 16.35 12.95 8.62
CA THR A 518 16.33 11.72 9.41
C THR A 518 17.61 11.61 10.22
N PHE A 519 17.48 11.24 11.49
CA PHE A 519 18.59 10.80 12.33
C PHE A 519 18.47 9.29 12.57
N GLU A 520 19.59 8.58 12.48
CA GLU A 520 19.67 7.15 12.72
C GLU A 520 20.86 6.84 13.65
N LEU A 521 20.61 6.01 14.66
CA LEU A 521 21.63 5.27 15.41
C LEU A 521 21.42 3.79 15.12
N VAL A 522 22.43 3.15 14.55
CA VAL A 522 22.39 1.72 14.20
C VAL A 522 23.43 0.98 15.03
N SER A 523 23.03 -0.16 15.57
CA SER A 523 23.90 -1.16 16.18
C SER A 523 23.59 -2.50 15.54
N GLU A 524 24.61 -3.19 15.01
CA GLU A 524 24.43 -4.49 14.37
C GLU A 524 25.58 -5.43 14.68
N ALA A 525 25.26 -6.72 14.71
CA ALA A 525 26.22 -7.81 14.73
C ALA A 525 25.84 -8.80 13.62
N LYS A 526 26.77 -9.07 12.71
CA LYS A 526 26.54 -9.97 11.57
C LYS A 526 27.72 -10.89 11.32
N ARG A 527 27.41 -12.11 10.91
CA ARG A 527 28.33 -13.04 10.28
C ARG A 527 28.08 -13.03 8.78
N SER A 528 29.16 -12.95 8.02
CA SER A 528 29.15 -13.03 6.57
C SER A 528 30.08 -14.16 6.17
N ASN A 529 29.66 -15.01 5.24
CA ASN A 529 30.43 -16.15 4.76
C ASN A 529 30.38 -16.15 3.24
N TYR A 530 31.30 -15.42 2.62
CA TYR A 530 31.44 -15.31 1.17
C TYR A 530 32.70 -16.05 0.71
N ASN A 531 32.77 -16.42 -0.56
CA ASN A 531 34.01 -16.93 -1.17
C ASN A 531 35.17 -15.92 -1.01
N ALA A 532 34.86 -14.63 -1.04
CA ALA A 532 35.88 -13.59 -0.84
C ALA A 532 36.46 -13.61 0.57
N PHE A 533 35.57 -13.64 1.57
CA PHE A 533 35.92 -13.61 2.98
C PHE A 533 34.75 -14.08 3.85
N GLU A 534 35.07 -14.66 4.98
CA GLU A 534 34.26 -14.88 6.15
C GLU A 534 34.55 -13.83 7.23
N ALA A 535 33.54 -13.05 7.59
CA ALA A 535 33.63 -12.01 8.60
C ALA A 535 32.65 -12.23 9.75
N LEU A 536 33.08 -11.90 10.96
CA LEU A 536 32.18 -11.60 12.09
C LEU A 536 32.36 -10.12 12.44
N THR A 537 31.32 -9.33 12.20
CA THR A 537 31.37 -7.87 12.27
C THR A 537 30.36 -7.34 13.29
N GLY A 538 30.84 -6.53 14.22
CA GLY A 538 30.03 -5.60 15.01
C GLY A 538 30.17 -4.18 14.48
N ARG A 539 29.05 -3.45 14.36
CA ARG A 539 29.04 -2.05 13.91
C ARG A 539 28.13 -1.22 14.80
N VAL A 540 28.60 -0.04 15.17
CA VAL A 540 27.79 1.03 15.76
C VAL A 540 27.99 2.28 14.92
N GLY A 541 26.91 2.93 14.48
CA GLY A 541 27.04 4.12 13.66
C GLY A 541 25.89 5.10 13.83
N VAL A 542 26.19 6.37 13.62
CA VAL A 542 25.21 7.47 13.60
C VAL A 542 25.18 8.08 12.21
N ARG A 543 23.99 8.47 11.74
CA ARG A 543 23.78 9.08 10.43
C ARG A 543 22.69 10.14 10.50
N TRP A 544 22.96 11.29 9.88
CA TRP A 544 21.96 12.28 9.53
C TRP A 544 21.78 12.28 8.02
N SER A 545 20.55 12.30 7.55
CA SER A 545 20.25 12.30 6.11
C SER A 545 19.08 13.18 5.73
N TYR A 546 19.08 13.56 4.46
CA TYR A 546 17.99 14.22 3.76
C TYR A 546 17.71 13.39 2.51
N ASP A 547 16.92 12.32 2.68
CA ASP A 547 16.69 11.28 1.68
C ASP A 547 15.37 11.52 0.92
N SER A 548 15.31 11.15 -0.35
CA SER A 548 14.07 11.17 -1.15
C SER A 548 13.13 10.04 -0.71
N THR A 549 11.81 10.26 -0.83
CA THR A 549 10.81 9.20 -0.69
C THR A 549 10.08 9.01 -2.02
N PRO A 550 9.36 7.89 -2.24
CA PRO A 550 8.52 7.73 -3.41
C PRO A 550 7.45 8.83 -3.56
N LEU A 551 7.02 9.45 -2.44
CA LEU A 551 6.07 10.56 -2.43
C LEU A 551 6.75 11.91 -2.75
N TRP A 552 7.92 12.16 -2.15
CA TRP A 552 8.67 13.41 -2.34
C TRP A 552 10.08 13.12 -2.85
N GLN A 553 10.22 13.21 -4.16
CA GLN A 553 11.53 13.14 -4.79
C GLN A 553 12.26 14.48 -4.65
N LYS A 554 13.38 14.47 -3.93
CA LYS A 554 14.21 15.66 -3.69
C LYS A 554 15.29 15.75 -4.76
N LYS A 555 15.51 16.97 -5.28
CA LYS A 555 16.55 17.24 -6.29
C LYS A 555 17.96 17.10 -5.74
N LEU A 556 18.15 17.42 -4.45
CA LEU A 556 19.40 17.31 -3.72
C LEU A 556 19.15 16.43 -2.50
N THR A 557 19.94 15.38 -2.35
CA THR A 557 19.98 14.53 -1.16
C THR A 557 21.38 14.59 -0.56
N TYR A 558 21.48 14.42 0.75
CA TYR A 558 22.77 14.33 1.41
C TYR A 558 22.67 13.47 2.66
N ALA A 559 23.78 12.86 3.03
CA ALA A 559 23.92 12.17 4.31
C ALA A 559 25.33 12.33 4.86
N TYR A 560 25.45 12.39 6.17
CA TYR A 560 26.74 12.38 6.84
C TYR A 560 26.63 11.64 8.18
N GLY A 561 27.75 11.11 8.65
CA GLY A 561 27.74 10.28 9.85
C GLY A 561 29.11 9.76 10.24
N ALA A 562 29.11 8.92 11.27
CA ALA A 562 30.29 8.24 11.77
C ALA A 562 29.94 6.79 12.11
N GLU A 563 30.91 5.89 11.94
CA GLU A 563 30.76 4.49 12.30
C GLU A 563 32.01 3.94 12.97
N LEU A 564 31.80 3.10 13.98
CA LEU A 564 32.80 2.27 14.62
C LEU A 564 32.50 0.81 14.26
N ILE A 565 33.49 0.12 13.71
CA ILE A 565 33.40 -1.28 13.29
C ILE A 565 34.49 -2.07 14.00
N ALA A 566 34.10 -3.22 14.54
CA ALA A 566 35.00 -4.24 15.03
C ALA A 566 34.72 -5.52 14.24
N THR A 567 35.72 -6.05 13.54
CA THR A 567 35.49 -7.15 12.60
C THR A 567 36.65 -8.14 12.63
N SER A 568 36.32 -9.43 12.66
CA SER A 568 37.27 -10.52 12.48
C SER A 568 37.04 -11.14 11.11
N GLU A 569 38.01 -11.04 10.23
CA GLU A 569 37.88 -11.40 8.81
C GLU A 569 39.05 -12.29 8.40
N ASP A 570 38.80 -13.28 7.55
CA ASP A 570 39.86 -14.03 6.90
C ASP A 570 40.33 -13.36 5.60
N ASP A 571 41.63 -13.40 5.35
CA ASP A 571 42.24 -12.88 4.13
C ASP A 571 43.33 -13.85 3.65
N TYR A 572 43.52 -13.93 2.33
CA TYR A 572 44.58 -14.75 1.77
C TYR A 572 45.94 -14.05 1.89
N ASP A 573 46.83 -14.59 2.72
CA ASP A 573 48.20 -14.10 2.88
C ASP A 573 49.12 -14.76 1.84
N PHE A 574 49.50 -14.00 0.81
CA PHE A 574 50.39 -14.47 -0.25
C PHE A 574 51.80 -14.84 0.23
N ALA A 575 52.27 -14.31 1.36
CA ALA A 575 53.58 -14.66 1.92
C ALA A 575 53.54 -16.00 2.67
N ARG A 576 52.40 -16.34 3.29
CA ARG A 576 52.20 -17.63 3.98
C ARG A 576 51.59 -18.71 3.08
N GLY A 577 50.94 -18.32 1.99
CA GLY A 577 50.25 -19.24 1.08
C GLY A 577 48.94 -19.80 1.64
N GLU A 578 48.40 -19.20 2.70
CA GLU A 578 47.21 -19.66 3.42
C GLU A 578 46.26 -18.50 3.77
N ARG A 579 45.01 -18.81 4.11
CA ARG A 579 44.07 -17.83 4.66
C ARG A 579 44.35 -17.61 6.14
N VAL A 580 44.49 -16.35 6.53
CA VAL A 580 44.77 -15.93 7.90
C VAL A 580 43.61 -15.07 8.39
N ARG A 581 43.18 -15.28 9.63
CA ARG A 581 42.10 -14.50 10.25
C ARG A 581 42.69 -13.35 11.07
N ASP A 582 42.35 -12.13 10.67
CA ASP A 582 42.79 -10.90 11.30
C ASP A 582 41.63 -10.17 11.98
N PHE A 583 41.95 -9.38 13.00
CA PHE A 583 41.00 -8.51 13.68
C PHE A 583 41.28 -7.05 13.31
N TYR A 584 40.22 -6.33 12.97
CA TYR A 584 40.27 -4.92 12.58
C TYR A 584 39.29 -4.12 13.41
N THR A 585 39.78 -3.03 14.01
CA THR A 585 38.92 -1.97 14.55
C THR A 585 38.99 -0.76 13.61
N ILE A 586 37.86 -0.29 13.13
CA ILE A 586 37.78 0.76 12.11
C ILE A 586 36.88 1.88 12.60
N LEU A 587 37.41 3.09 12.64
CA LEU A 587 36.62 4.31 12.80
C LEU A 587 36.50 5.00 11.45
N GLY A 588 35.28 5.24 11.01
CA GLY A 588 34.97 5.86 9.73
C GLY A 588 34.06 7.06 9.87
N LEU A 589 34.28 8.06 9.02
CA LEU A 589 33.30 9.10 8.73
C LEU A 589 32.65 8.77 7.39
N THR A 590 31.38 9.09 7.24
CA THR A 590 30.66 8.94 5.96
C THR A 590 30.11 10.28 5.52
N GLY A 591 30.26 10.58 4.23
CA GLY A 591 29.66 11.72 3.56
C GLY A 591 29.13 11.30 2.20
N GLN A 592 27.86 11.59 1.93
CA GLN A 592 27.19 11.30 0.68
C GLN A 592 26.44 12.53 0.19
N VAL A 593 26.52 12.80 -1.11
CA VAL A 593 25.73 13.83 -1.78
C VAL A 593 25.12 13.24 -3.05
N GLY A 594 23.83 13.46 -3.25
CA GLY A 594 23.08 12.99 -4.41
C GLY A 594 22.36 14.12 -5.12
N ILE A 595 22.36 14.09 -6.45
CA ILE A 595 21.54 14.94 -7.30
C ILE A 595 20.62 14.03 -8.11
N ASP A 596 19.30 14.22 -7.99
CA ASP A 596 18.30 13.45 -8.69
C ASP A 596 17.41 14.38 -9.54
N ARG A 597 17.49 14.23 -10.86
CA ARG A 597 16.61 14.90 -11.83
C ARG A 597 15.83 13.90 -12.67
N SER A 598 15.71 12.67 -12.19
CA SER A 598 14.85 11.68 -12.81
C SER A 598 13.38 12.02 -12.61
N ASP A 599 12.51 11.40 -13.38
CA ASP A 599 11.05 11.53 -13.29
C ASP A 599 10.42 10.62 -12.22
N SER A 600 11.03 9.47 -11.91
CA SER A 600 10.50 8.50 -10.94
C SER A 600 11.60 7.74 -10.21
N LEU A 601 11.48 7.61 -8.87
CA LEU A 601 12.45 6.91 -8.02
C LEU A 601 12.64 5.43 -8.41
N LEU A 602 11.53 4.75 -8.72
CA LEU A 602 11.46 3.30 -8.90
C LEU A 602 11.41 2.85 -10.37
N ASP A 603 10.89 3.70 -11.26
CA ASP A 603 10.81 3.44 -12.70
C ASP A 603 11.24 4.67 -13.52
N PRO A 604 12.52 5.09 -13.44
CA PRO A 604 13.00 6.27 -14.15
C PRO A 604 12.98 6.04 -15.67
N THR A 605 12.30 6.94 -16.40
CA THR A 605 12.24 6.94 -17.87
C THR A 605 13.02 8.11 -18.47
N LYS A 606 13.19 9.21 -17.72
CA LYS A 606 13.82 10.43 -18.18
C LYS A 606 14.68 11.06 -17.09
N GLY A 607 15.80 11.67 -17.49
CA GLY A 607 16.64 12.48 -16.60
C GLY A 607 17.90 11.75 -16.17
N PHE A 608 18.44 12.08 -14.99
CA PHE A 608 19.69 11.49 -14.51
C PHE A 608 19.80 11.52 -12.99
N ARG A 609 20.69 10.69 -12.45
CA ARG A 609 21.09 10.67 -11.05
C ARG A 609 22.60 10.66 -10.92
N ILE A 610 23.10 11.38 -9.93
CA ILE A 610 24.52 11.39 -9.55
C ILE A 610 24.59 11.19 -8.05
N THR A 611 25.36 10.23 -7.57
CA THR A 611 25.65 10.04 -6.15
C THR A 611 27.16 9.96 -5.94
N ALA A 612 27.68 10.80 -5.07
CA ALA A 612 29.08 10.77 -4.63
C ALA A 612 29.14 10.36 -3.17
N LEU A 613 30.03 9.42 -2.86
CA LEU A 613 30.30 8.90 -1.52
C LEU A 613 31.79 9.11 -1.19
N VAL A 614 32.06 9.63 -0.01
CA VAL A 614 33.41 9.82 0.53
C VAL A 614 33.43 9.31 1.97
N GLN A 615 34.35 8.39 2.26
CA GLN A 615 34.49 7.75 3.56
C GLN A 615 35.96 7.76 4.00
N PRO A 616 36.39 8.80 4.75
CA PRO A 616 37.66 8.78 5.46
C PRO A 616 37.59 7.77 6.61
N GLU A 617 38.52 6.83 6.64
CA GLU A 617 38.56 5.73 7.62
C GLU A 617 39.96 5.58 8.21
N GLY A 618 40.02 5.12 9.46
CA GLY A 618 41.23 4.71 10.14
C GLY A 618 41.07 3.31 10.69
N SER A 619 41.91 2.38 10.25
CA SER A 619 41.93 1.00 10.75
C SER A 619 43.08 0.78 11.73
N LEU A 620 42.78 0.10 12.82
CA LEU A 620 43.73 -0.39 13.81
C LEU A 620 43.74 -1.93 13.73
N SER A 621 44.82 -2.47 13.18
CA SER A 621 45.19 -3.88 13.23
C SER A 621 46.70 -3.95 13.40
N GLY A 622 47.15 -3.97 14.66
CA GLY A 622 48.55 -3.75 15.06
C GLY A 622 49.00 -2.28 14.95
N LYS A 623 48.99 -1.69 13.74
CA LYS A 623 49.36 -0.28 13.49
C LYS A 623 48.20 0.48 12.86
N PHE A 624 47.99 1.71 13.32
CA PHE A 624 47.01 2.62 12.72
C PHE A 624 47.33 2.91 11.25
N THR A 625 46.35 2.67 10.38
CA THR A 625 46.45 2.91 8.93
C THR A 625 45.25 3.75 8.47
N PRO A 626 45.46 5.03 8.10
CA PRO A 626 44.42 5.87 7.53
C PRO A 626 44.23 5.60 6.03
N TYR A 627 42.99 5.65 5.57
CA TYR A 627 42.63 5.58 4.16
C TYR A 627 41.34 6.33 3.88
N ALA A 628 41.02 6.53 2.61
CA ALA A 628 39.74 7.10 2.20
C ALA A 628 39.14 6.28 1.07
N ARG A 629 37.89 5.84 1.24
CA ARG A 629 37.10 5.20 0.18
C ARG A 629 36.25 6.26 -0.50
N THR A 630 36.28 6.29 -1.82
CA THR A 630 35.49 7.21 -2.63
C THR A 630 34.74 6.43 -3.69
N ARG A 631 33.49 6.83 -3.97
CA ARG A 631 32.68 6.23 -5.03
C ARG A 631 31.83 7.30 -5.71
N LEU A 632 31.74 7.22 -7.03
CA LEU A 632 30.86 8.02 -7.86
C LEU A 632 29.97 7.08 -8.66
N ASP A 633 28.66 7.25 -8.53
CA ASP A 633 27.62 6.56 -9.26
C ASP A 633 26.88 7.58 -10.13
N VAL A 634 26.77 7.33 -11.44
CA VAL A 634 26.04 8.19 -12.38
C VAL A 634 25.10 7.30 -13.19
N SER A 635 23.83 7.67 -13.26
CA SER A 635 22.86 7.04 -14.17
C SER A 635 22.10 8.07 -14.99
N GLY A 636 21.70 7.70 -16.21
CA GLY A 636 20.95 8.54 -17.13
C GLY A 636 19.89 7.74 -17.87
N TYR A 637 18.76 8.40 -18.18
CA TYR A 637 17.57 7.80 -18.78
C TYR A 637 17.07 8.71 -19.89
N TYR A 638 16.90 8.12 -21.08
CA TYR A 638 16.51 8.83 -22.29
C TYR A 638 15.32 8.12 -22.94
N PRO A 639 14.12 8.72 -22.92
CA PRO A 639 12.94 8.16 -23.59
C PRO A 639 13.07 8.41 -25.10
N VAL A 640 13.33 7.36 -25.87
CA VAL A 640 13.42 7.42 -27.33
C VAL A 640 12.02 7.48 -27.95
N THR A 641 11.08 6.75 -27.36
CA THR A 641 9.64 6.78 -27.66
C THR A 641 8.86 6.67 -26.34
N ASP A 642 7.53 6.72 -26.40
CA ASP A 642 6.68 6.50 -25.22
C ASP A 642 6.80 5.09 -24.62
N SER A 643 7.31 4.13 -25.41
CA SER A 643 7.49 2.72 -25.02
C SER A 643 8.95 2.30 -24.86
N LEU A 644 9.91 3.04 -25.41
CA LEU A 644 11.33 2.68 -25.42
C LEU A 644 12.19 3.68 -24.66
N VAL A 645 12.87 3.22 -23.62
CA VAL A 645 13.84 3.99 -22.83
C VAL A 645 15.22 3.38 -22.98
N LEU A 646 16.21 4.22 -23.30
CA LEU A 646 17.62 3.89 -23.17
C LEU A 646 18.11 4.35 -21.80
N ALA A 647 18.70 3.45 -21.03
CA ALA A 647 19.24 3.75 -19.71
C ALA A 647 20.72 3.37 -19.66
N GLY A 648 21.52 4.17 -18.96
CA GLY A 648 22.94 3.92 -18.75
C GLY A 648 23.37 4.19 -17.32
N ARG A 649 24.34 3.42 -16.82
CA ARG A 649 24.99 3.63 -15.52
C ARG A 649 26.50 3.56 -15.66
N VAL A 650 27.20 4.39 -14.92
CA VAL A 650 28.65 4.28 -14.67
C VAL A 650 28.90 4.35 -13.16
N ARG A 651 29.77 3.47 -12.67
CA ARG A 651 30.27 3.50 -11.29
C ARG A 651 31.79 3.50 -11.31
N VAL A 652 32.41 4.36 -10.51
CA VAL A 652 33.86 4.38 -10.31
C VAL A 652 34.14 4.49 -8.81
N GLY A 653 35.07 3.67 -8.31
CA GLY A 653 35.48 3.67 -6.90
C GLY A 653 36.99 3.62 -6.72
N SER A 654 37.50 4.24 -5.65
CA SER A 654 38.93 4.30 -5.32
C SER A 654 39.17 4.33 -3.81
N ILE A 655 40.19 3.59 -3.35
CA ILE A 655 40.68 3.55 -1.97
C ILE A 655 42.11 4.12 -1.92
N LEU A 656 42.23 5.31 -1.32
CA LEU A 656 43.45 6.08 -1.21
C LEU A 656 44.14 5.85 0.15
N GLY A 657 45.47 5.91 0.20
CA GLY A 657 46.25 5.91 1.46
C GLY A 657 46.75 4.55 1.97
N ALA A 658 45.95 3.48 1.92
CA ALA A 658 46.34 2.15 2.40
C ALA A 658 46.61 1.15 1.27
N SER A 659 47.55 0.22 1.47
CA SER A 659 47.70 -0.96 0.60
C SER A 659 46.55 -1.94 0.83
N ARG A 660 46.27 -2.82 -0.14
CA ARG A 660 45.12 -3.74 -0.09
C ARG A 660 45.22 -4.68 1.10
N GLU A 661 46.42 -5.16 1.38
CA GLU A 661 46.77 -6.10 2.45
C GLU A 661 46.57 -5.49 3.85
N ARG A 662 46.42 -4.16 3.95
CA ARG A 662 46.11 -3.47 5.21
C ARG A 662 44.64 -3.08 5.35
N LEU A 663 43.83 -3.40 4.34
CA LEU A 663 42.39 -3.20 4.36
C LEU A 663 41.71 -4.49 4.77
N ALA A 664 40.82 -4.39 5.75
CA ALA A 664 39.86 -5.45 6.01
C ALA A 664 39.17 -5.87 4.69
N PRO A 665 39.13 -7.17 4.35
CA PRO A 665 38.47 -7.68 3.15
C PRO A 665 37.09 -7.07 2.86
N SER A 666 36.25 -6.86 3.88
CA SER A 666 34.92 -6.24 3.77
C SER A 666 34.92 -4.78 3.32
N ARG A 667 36.06 -4.08 3.42
CA ARG A 667 36.24 -2.69 2.99
C ARG A 667 36.80 -2.54 1.59
N ARG A 668 37.20 -3.64 0.94
CA ARG A 668 37.68 -3.64 -0.45
C ARG A 668 36.52 -3.43 -1.42
N PHE A 669 36.84 -3.11 -2.68
CA PHE A 669 35.85 -3.12 -3.75
C PHE A 669 35.76 -4.51 -4.39
N TYR A 670 34.55 -4.90 -4.77
CA TYR A 670 34.21 -6.13 -5.47
C TYR A 670 33.22 -5.81 -6.59
N ALA A 671 33.19 -6.64 -7.64
CA ALA A 671 32.26 -6.52 -8.76
C ALA A 671 31.80 -7.92 -9.23
N GLY A 672 30.67 -7.96 -9.93
CA GLY A 672 29.95 -9.19 -10.33
C GLY A 672 28.67 -9.41 -9.51
N GLY A 673 27.63 -9.94 -10.16
CA GLY A 673 26.31 -10.16 -9.58
C GLY A 673 25.24 -9.16 -10.05
N GLY A 674 24.02 -9.28 -9.51
CA GLY A 674 22.81 -8.63 -10.05
C GLY A 674 22.77 -7.09 -9.97
N GLY A 675 23.54 -6.51 -9.04
CA GLY A 675 23.68 -5.06 -8.86
C GLY A 675 24.96 -4.45 -9.46
N SER A 676 25.80 -5.28 -10.10
CA SER A 676 27.12 -4.92 -10.63
C SER A 676 27.18 -5.29 -12.11
N VAL A 677 28.00 -6.28 -12.50
CA VAL A 677 28.10 -6.82 -13.86
C VAL A 677 27.34 -8.14 -13.91
N ARG A 678 26.12 -8.11 -14.47
CA ARG A 678 25.27 -9.29 -14.59
C ARG A 678 25.90 -10.33 -15.52
N GLY A 679 25.69 -11.61 -15.21
CA GLY A 679 26.28 -12.75 -15.93
C GLY A 679 27.51 -13.32 -15.23
N PHE A 680 28.16 -12.55 -14.36
CA PHE A 680 29.19 -13.06 -13.43
C PHE A 680 28.58 -13.39 -12.07
N GLY A 681 29.21 -14.33 -11.35
CA GLY A 681 28.87 -14.62 -9.97
C GLY A 681 29.11 -13.40 -9.06
N TYR A 682 28.46 -13.42 -7.90
CA TYR A 682 28.61 -12.36 -6.90
C TYR A 682 30.08 -12.19 -6.51
N GLN A 683 30.62 -10.97 -6.65
CA GLN A 683 32.02 -10.59 -6.32
C GLN A 683 33.14 -11.29 -7.12
N GLU A 684 32.81 -12.06 -8.17
CA GLU A 684 33.77 -12.88 -8.92
C GLU A 684 34.76 -12.09 -9.81
N LEU A 685 34.50 -10.80 -10.07
CA LEU A 685 35.36 -9.98 -10.90
C LEU A 685 36.50 -9.36 -10.09
N GLY A 686 37.72 -9.50 -10.61
CA GLY A 686 38.90 -8.87 -10.04
C GLY A 686 40.08 -9.81 -9.85
N PRO A 687 41.05 -9.39 -9.01
CA PRO A 687 42.12 -10.25 -8.56
C PRO A 687 41.55 -11.47 -7.80
N LYS A 688 42.23 -12.61 -7.96
CA LYS A 688 41.91 -13.86 -7.28
C LYS A 688 43.14 -14.44 -6.59
N ASP A 689 42.93 -15.30 -5.60
CA ASP A 689 43.96 -16.12 -4.99
C ASP A 689 44.27 -17.37 -5.85
N PRO A 690 45.25 -18.21 -5.47
CA PRO A 690 45.55 -19.46 -6.20
C PRO A 690 44.41 -20.49 -6.23
N ASN A 691 43.44 -20.41 -5.31
CA ASN A 691 42.25 -21.26 -5.29
C ASN A 691 41.12 -20.71 -6.17
N LEU A 692 41.36 -19.58 -6.85
CA LEU A 692 40.41 -18.84 -7.69
C LEU A 692 39.32 -18.10 -6.91
N ASP A 693 39.51 -17.90 -5.60
CA ASP A 693 38.60 -17.10 -4.78
C ASP A 693 38.89 -15.60 -4.98
N PRO A 694 37.86 -14.74 -5.02
CA PRO A 694 38.04 -13.30 -5.17
C PRO A 694 38.67 -12.67 -3.93
N ILE A 695 39.62 -11.76 -4.10
CA ILE A 695 40.30 -11.08 -2.96
C ILE A 695 40.06 -9.56 -2.93
N GLY A 696 39.21 -9.08 -3.84
CA GLY A 696 38.85 -7.68 -3.98
C GLY A 696 40.00 -6.78 -4.42
N GLY A 697 39.72 -5.48 -4.42
CA GLY A 697 40.67 -4.46 -4.88
C GLY A 697 40.51 -3.09 -4.23
N ARG A 698 41.38 -2.18 -4.63
CA ARG A 698 41.41 -0.78 -4.20
C ARG A 698 40.75 0.17 -5.18
N SER A 699 40.37 -0.29 -6.36
CA SER A 699 39.55 0.49 -7.27
C SER A 699 38.65 -0.42 -8.09
N VAL A 700 37.56 0.16 -8.58
CA VAL A 700 36.55 -0.53 -9.39
C VAL A 700 36.03 0.44 -10.44
N ASN A 701 35.71 -0.08 -11.63
CA ASN A 701 34.83 0.60 -12.56
C ASN A 701 33.78 -0.36 -13.09
N GLU A 702 32.56 0.14 -13.25
CA GLU A 702 31.43 -0.59 -13.84
C GLU A 702 30.70 0.35 -14.80
N ALA A 703 30.16 -0.22 -15.87
CA ALA A 703 29.28 0.44 -16.80
C ALA A 703 28.14 -0.52 -17.17
N ALA A 704 26.94 0.00 -17.37
CA ALA A 704 25.80 -0.78 -17.82
C ALA A 704 24.98 0.05 -18.79
N VAL A 705 24.47 -0.58 -19.85
CA VAL A 705 23.51 0.01 -20.78
C VAL A 705 22.32 -0.93 -20.93
N GLU A 706 21.12 -0.35 -20.94
CA GLU A 706 19.85 -1.06 -21.07
C GLU A 706 18.98 -0.40 -22.15
N ALA A 707 18.32 -1.22 -22.96
CA ALA A 707 17.20 -0.83 -23.80
C ALA A 707 15.92 -1.46 -23.21
N ARG A 708 15.05 -0.61 -22.67
CA ARG A 708 13.84 -1.00 -21.94
C ARG A 708 12.62 -0.73 -22.81
N TYR A 709 11.92 -1.78 -23.25
CA TYR A 709 10.71 -1.69 -24.06
C TYR A 709 9.48 -2.11 -23.24
N ARG A 710 8.52 -1.20 -23.08
CA ARG A 710 7.28 -1.41 -22.33
C ARG A 710 6.09 -1.59 -23.27
N PHE A 711 5.24 -2.56 -22.97
CA PHE A 711 3.97 -2.81 -23.65
C PHE A 711 2.90 -3.18 -22.60
N GLY A 712 1.98 -2.24 -22.35
CA GLY A 712 1.01 -2.36 -21.25
C GLY A 712 1.68 -2.47 -19.88
N ASN A 713 1.30 -3.51 -19.13
CA ASN A 713 1.85 -3.82 -17.80
C ASN A 713 3.09 -4.72 -17.84
N PHE A 714 3.62 -5.00 -19.04
CA PHE A 714 4.79 -5.84 -19.24
C PHE A 714 5.91 -5.08 -19.96
N GLY A 715 7.13 -5.58 -19.85
CA GLY A 715 8.25 -5.05 -20.61
C GLY A 715 9.36 -6.07 -20.82
N VAL A 716 10.18 -5.83 -21.82
CA VAL A 716 11.41 -6.56 -22.10
C VAL A 716 12.59 -5.60 -22.06
N VAL A 717 13.72 -6.08 -21.53
CA VAL A 717 14.95 -5.31 -21.42
C VAL A 717 16.09 -6.08 -22.05
N GLY A 718 16.82 -5.47 -22.98
CA GLY A 718 18.13 -5.96 -23.41
C GLY A 718 19.22 -5.17 -22.70
N PHE A 719 20.27 -5.83 -22.21
CA PHE A 719 21.33 -5.13 -21.48
C PHE A 719 22.74 -5.67 -21.76
N LEU A 720 23.71 -4.78 -21.61
CA LEU A 720 25.14 -5.07 -21.65
C LEU A 720 25.81 -4.35 -20.47
N ASP A 721 26.44 -5.15 -19.62
CA ASP A 721 27.19 -4.69 -18.46
C ASP A 721 28.69 -4.92 -18.70
N ALA A 722 29.52 -4.05 -18.14
CA ALA A 722 30.97 -4.15 -18.18
C ALA A 722 31.57 -3.73 -16.84
N GLY A 723 32.65 -4.36 -16.41
CA GLY A 723 33.35 -3.90 -15.21
C GLY A 723 34.59 -4.69 -14.86
N GLN A 724 35.36 -4.13 -13.93
CA GLN A 724 36.58 -4.74 -13.40
C GLN A 724 36.98 -4.11 -12.06
N VAL A 725 37.71 -4.89 -11.25
CA VAL A 725 38.31 -4.50 -9.98
C VAL A 725 39.84 -4.58 -10.08
N TYR A 726 40.55 -3.65 -9.45
CA TYR A 726 42.02 -3.57 -9.55
C TYR A 726 42.70 -3.52 -8.19
N ARG A 727 43.95 -4.02 -8.15
CA ARG A 727 44.82 -3.95 -6.96
C ARG A 727 45.23 -2.52 -6.61
N GLY A 728 45.42 -1.66 -7.61
CA GLY A 728 45.80 -0.25 -7.44
C GLY A 728 44.62 0.64 -7.06
N SER A 729 44.90 1.83 -6.51
CA SER A 729 43.88 2.83 -6.18
C SER A 729 43.32 3.57 -7.39
N THR A 730 44.00 3.53 -8.53
CA THR A 730 43.54 4.17 -9.76
C THR A 730 42.94 3.10 -10.67
N PRO A 731 41.65 3.21 -11.04
CA PRO A 731 41.07 2.31 -12.03
C PRO A 731 41.83 2.42 -13.35
N THR A 732 42.24 1.28 -13.92
CA THR A 732 43.03 1.27 -15.16
C THR A 732 42.17 1.19 -16.42
N PHE A 733 40.89 0.80 -16.28
CA PHE A 733 39.98 0.51 -17.39
C PHE A 733 40.48 -0.59 -18.34
N ALA A 734 41.52 -1.33 -17.96
CA ALA A 734 42.03 -2.49 -18.68
C ALA A 734 41.28 -3.77 -18.25
N ASP A 735 41.39 -4.83 -19.06
CA ASP A 735 40.85 -6.16 -18.80
C ASP A 735 39.37 -6.19 -18.42
N LEU A 736 38.57 -5.30 -19.01
CA LEU A 736 37.13 -5.22 -18.75
C LEU A 736 36.46 -6.55 -19.09
N ARG A 737 35.59 -6.99 -18.17
CA ARG A 737 34.77 -8.18 -18.34
C ARG A 737 33.36 -7.72 -18.66
N PHE A 738 32.73 -8.39 -19.62
CA PHE A 738 31.43 -8.01 -20.15
C PHE A 738 30.42 -9.10 -19.91
N GLY A 739 29.20 -8.72 -19.56
CA GLY A 739 28.07 -9.63 -19.44
C GLY A 739 26.87 -9.08 -20.19
N ALA A 740 26.16 -9.94 -20.90
CA ALA A 740 25.00 -9.55 -21.69
C ALA A 740 23.80 -10.40 -21.32
N GLY A 741 22.61 -9.83 -21.46
CA GLY A 741 21.41 -10.55 -21.09
C GLY A 741 20.12 -9.89 -21.55
N ILE A 742 19.04 -10.58 -21.21
CA ILE A 742 17.67 -10.15 -21.44
C ILE A 742 16.90 -10.24 -20.13
N GLY A 743 15.92 -9.36 -19.95
CA GLY A 743 15.09 -9.33 -18.76
C GLY A 743 13.63 -9.10 -19.07
N ALA A 744 12.75 -9.70 -18.28
CA ALA A 744 11.32 -9.44 -18.27
C ALA A 744 10.97 -8.46 -17.13
N ARG A 745 9.97 -7.61 -17.37
CA ARG A 745 9.43 -6.66 -16.40
C ARG A 745 7.92 -6.85 -16.26
N TYR A 746 7.42 -6.82 -15.03
CA TYR A 746 5.99 -6.67 -14.74
C TYR A 746 5.78 -5.41 -13.92
N TYR A 747 5.08 -4.43 -14.49
CA TYR A 747 4.88 -3.12 -13.91
C TYR A 747 3.71 -3.16 -12.94
N THR A 748 3.99 -2.82 -11.68
CA THR A 748 2.99 -2.70 -10.62
C THR A 748 2.85 -1.23 -10.20
N ASN A 749 1.82 -0.93 -9.39
CA ASN A 749 1.58 0.41 -8.86
C ASN A 749 2.71 0.92 -7.94
N PHE A 750 3.57 0.03 -7.43
CA PHE A 750 4.68 0.39 -6.55
C PHE A 750 6.06 0.17 -7.20
N GLY A 751 6.13 -0.18 -8.49
CA GLY A 751 7.37 -0.35 -9.24
C GLY A 751 7.46 -1.67 -10.02
N PRO A 752 8.41 -1.79 -10.97
CA PRO A 752 8.52 -2.97 -11.81
C PRO A 752 9.16 -4.16 -11.08
N MET A 753 8.56 -5.33 -11.16
CA MET A 753 9.21 -6.60 -10.82
C MET A 753 10.10 -7.05 -11.96
N ARG A 754 11.30 -7.52 -11.66
CA ARG A 754 12.37 -7.81 -12.60
C ARG A 754 12.80 -9.26 -12.53
N PHE A 755 12.88 -9.89 -13.69
CA PHE A 755 13.51 -11.20 -13.90
C PHE A 755 14.56 -11.05 -15.01
N ASP A 756 15.85 -11.08 -14.66
CA ASP A 756 16.97 -10.94 -15.60
C ASP A 756 17.71 -12.26 -15.77
N VAL A 757 18.07 -12.59 -17.02
CA VAL A 757 18.94 -13.73 -17.36
C VAL A 757 20.15 -13.19 -18.12
N ALA A 758 21.35 -13.52 -17.63
CA ALA A 758 22.59 -13.00 -18.19
C ALA A 758 23.66 -14.08 -18.37
N THR A 759 24.59 -13.85 -19.29
CA THR A 759 25.75 -14.71 -19.54
C THR A 759 27.03 -13.87 -19.66
N PRO A 760 28.19 -14.36 -19.16
CA PRO A 760 29.44 -13.65 -19.30
C PRO A 760 29.99 -13.80 -20.72
N LEU A 761 30.35 -12.68 -21.35
CA LEU A 761 31.05 -12.66 -22.64
C LEU A 761 32.52 -13.00 -22.42
N GLY A 762 33.02 -14.02 -23.12
CA GLY A 762 34.38 -14.53 -22.92
C GLY A 762 34.54 -15.27 -21.58
N ARG A 763 33.62 -16.20 -21.30
CA ARG A 763 33.60 -17.05 -20.10
C ARG A 763 34.95 -17.75 -19.85
N ARG A 764 35.44 -17.69 -18.62
CA ARG A 764 36.63 -18.41 -18.13
C ARG A 764 36.24 -19.66 -17.33
N PRO A 765 37.14 -20.64 -17.16
CA PRO A 765 36.90 -21.76 -16.25
C PRO A 765 36.55 -21.28 -14.84
N GLY A 766 35.55 -21.92 -14.21
CA GLY A 766 35.03 -21.53 -12.89
C GLY A 766 33.88 -20.51 -12.93
N GLU A 767 33.66 -19.81 -14.06
CA GLU A 767 32.55 -18.86 -14.19
C GLU A 767 31.25 -19.58 -14.62
N ALA A 768 30.11 -19.13 -14.05
CA ALA A 768 28.79 -19.63 -14.38
C ALA A 768 28.46 -19.41 -15.87
N LYS A 769 27.69 -20.33 -16.46
CA LYS A 769 27.24 -20.19 -17.87
C LYS A 769 26.11 -19.17 -18.00
N ILE A 770 25.19 -19.20 -17.04
CA ILE A 770 23.97 -18.40 -16.98
C ILE A 770 23.78 -18.00 -15.53
N ALA A 771 23.38 -16.75 -15.31
CA ALA A 771 22.97 -16.23 -14.01
C ALA A 771 21.55 -15.68 -14.11
N VAL A 772 20.76 -15.91 -13.07
CA VAL A 772 19.38 -15.45 -12.94
C VAL A 772 19.26 -14.52 -11.75
N TYR A 773 18.55 -13.40 -11.93
CA TYR A 773 18.33 -12.38 -10.92
C TYR A 773 16.85 -12.01 -10.84
N VAL A 774 16.32 -11.94 -9.62
CA VAL A 774 14.94 -11.51 -9.34
C VAL A 774 14.96 -10.35 -8.35
N SER A 775 14.27 -9.25 -8.66
CA SER A 775 14.30 -8.03 -7.84
C SER A 775 13.09 -7.13 -8.12
N ILE A 776 12.90 -6.09 -7.30
CA ILE A 776 11.88 -5.05 -7.45
C ILE A 776 12.56 -3.71 -7.76
N GLY A 777 11.99 -2.93 -8.67
CA GLY A 777 12.57 -1.71 -9.23
C GLY A 777 13.43 -1.97 -10.47
N GLN A 778 13.79 -0.89 -11.16
CA GLN A 778 14.80 -0.95 -12.22
C GLN A 778 16.19 -1.25 -11.65
N ALA A 779 17.11 -1.74 -12.49
CA ALA A 779 18.46 -2.14 -12.07
C ALA A 779 19.29 -0.99 -11.48
N PHE A 780 19.02 0.24 -11.93
CA PHE A 780 19.63 1.47 -11.49
C PHE A 780 18.77 2.67 -11.86
#